data_AF-A0AAV4HZS8-F1
#
_entry.id   AF-A0AAV4HZS8-F1
#
_cell.length_a   1.000
_cell.length_b   1.000
_cell.length_c   1.000
_cell.angle_alpha   90.00
_cell.angle_beta   90.00
_cell.angle_gamma   90.00
#
_symmetry.space_group_name_H-M   'P 1'
#
loop_
_entity.id
_entity.type
_entity.pdbx_description
1 polymer ?
#
loop_
_entity_poly.entity_id
_entity_poly.type
_entity_poly.pdbx_seq_one_letter_code
_entity_poly.pdbx_strand_id
1 'polypeptide(L)'
;MISLCTALSTGTLVYLQQLRSRRNRVYARENSDVQELTKKHNTDAGLTRVMSRDGKDRPGPLQLVQVQVMFRHGARTPIYTLPNVPEVEYDPNILCRAHQASMFPCERVSWVDGSPLDWSQYEKIHSRRLLRGGASAGSLTGLGREQTYQLGQKLRDCYMQRLDISTFDPQNVRIMSSNIRRTVESAQSVLAGFYSKDHLLEYARKQSPVRIEIAEGDHSILTPDTHGCEVLKKNNHSAMVHPDFLPGFKEQRLEVEAHIKVVVVVVLVRVVVVVAAVVGVVVVSVVKAVAVAVVVAAAEVKVVIVEGSVAEGLTHWSQDLEVAVKPRKKLYEAVSQVQTRIEAALQNKETRTRHLRLNRHRQHYQYDPTLQPLFEERGRAIANVDRFWANVLNRDPALRDVITESDMKALIYLRNLEVEQFEGTLSSGYRIHFYFDKNPYFYNNHLCKEVFTKVGSTAPPSRETLIKWRPGWNLVEADLAHSVESGEKPQQQKDMQAAVDEATSSPKSFFHWFSQPSDSASDRIGCAIAGSNWRNPLASADIVPKVSDHWDKHLNFVAGRDDTTARVTHGLPYPQEVAKFRQRIDDNASSILYLSMAGQTQQSRQVVTRLAAGPLLTEMYDQAHKLVSGEKGLKLCLYSSHDSTMSSLMESLGIWNNEWPPFASDIRLELYRQEDGTDYFVRVLFNGKEQKVRGQTDSFVRWADFVESIRPYLIRREEQKAVCKSDILETIAQGYQYTNKRHPGLPLVGFC
;
A
#
# COMPACT_ATOMS: atom_id res chain seq x y z
N MET A 1 -29.80 26.62 17.96
CA MET A 1 -29.91 25.29 17.30
C MET A 1 -30.04 25.42 15.79
N ILE A 2 -31.09 26.06 15.26
CA ILE A 2 -31.27 26.25 13.80
C ILE A 2 -30.09 27.04 13.16
N SER A 3 -29.63 28.12 13.80
CA SER A 3 -28.45 28.89 13.33
C SER A 3 -27.13 28.11 13.33
N LEU A 4 -27.00 27.10 14.19
CA LEU A 4 -25.82 26.23 14.30
C LEU A 4 -25.85 25.15 13.20
N CYS A 5 -27.03 24.60 12.91
CA CYS A 5 -27.25 23.66 11.80
C CYS A 5 -27.08 24.34 10.44
N THR A 6 -27.51 25.60 10.27
CA THR A 6 -27.23 26.39 9.06
C THR A 6 -25.74 26.69 8.93
N ALA A 7 -25.03 27.05 10.01
CA ALA A 7 -23.58 27.31 9.96
C ALA A 7 -22.75 26.06 9.60
N LEU A 8 -23.11 24.88 10.13
CA LEU A 8 -22.46 23.60 9.83
C LEU A 8 -22.76 23.10 8.40
N SER A 9 -23.97 23.31 7.90
CA SER A 9 -24.33 22.96 6.52
C SER A 9 -23.70 23.91 5.50
N THR A 10 -23.67 25.22 5.78
CA THR A 10 -22.94 26.19 4.94
C THR A 10 -21.43 25.97 5.00
N GLY A 11 -20.87 25.64 6.16
CA GLY A 11 -19.43 25.31 6.31
C GLY A 11 -19.05 24.06 5.52
N THR A 12 -19.92 23.06 5.50
CA THR A 12 -19.74 21.82 4.72
C THR A 12 -19.86 22.08 3.21
N LEU A 13 -20.82 22.90 2.78
CA LEU A 13 -20.99 23.32 1.38
C LEU A 13 -19.81 24.17 0.89
N VAL A 14 -19.33 25.10 1.71
CA VAL A 14 -18.15 25.93 1.41
C VAL A 14 -16.88 25.08 1.37
N TYR A 15 -16.73 24.11 2.28
CA TYR A 15 -15.62 23.15 2.26
C TYR A 15 -15.64 22.26 1.01
N LEU A 16 -16.83 21.75 0.62
CA LEU A 16 -17.00 20.96 -0.60
C LEU A 16 -16.78 21.80 -1.87
N GLN A 17 -17.22 23.06 -1.91
CA GLN A 17 -16.94 23.99 -3.01
C GLN A 17 -15.46 24.38 -3.08
N GLN A 18 -14.80 24.58 -1.94
CA GLN A 18 -13.36 24.84 -1.88
C GLN A 18 -12.54 23.62 -2.30
N LEU A 19 -12.96 22.40 -1.93
CA LEU A 19 -12.36 21.16 -2.43
C LEU A 19 -12.55 21.01 -3.94
N ARG A 20 -13.76 21.31 -4.47
CA ARG A 20 -14.02 21.29 -5.92
C ARG A 20 -13.21 22.34 -6.68
N SER A 21 -13.06 23.54 -6.11
CA SER A 21 -12.28 24.64 -6.68
C SER A 21 -10.77 24.37 -6.62
N ARG A 22 -10.25 23.82 -5.49
CA ARG A 22 -8.85 23.39 -5.36
C ARG A 22 -8.53 22.22 -6.28
N ARG A 23 -9.45 21.25 -6.40
CA ARG A 23 -9.36 20.17 -7.39
C ARG A 23 -9.25 20.77 -8.79
N ASN A 24 -10.21 21.59 -9.21
CA ASN A 24 -10.17 22.21 -10.54
C ASN A 24 -8.92 23.09 -10.77
N ARG A 25 -8.34 23.72 -9.74
CA ARG A 25 -7.09 24.48 -9.85
C ARG A 25 -5.85 23.61 -10.01
N VAL A 26 -5.76 22.47 -9.32
CA VAL A 26 -4.67 21.49 -9.52
C VAL A 26 -4.77 20.87 -10.91
N TYR A 27 -5.98 20.48 -11.33
CA TYR A 27 -6.25 20.01 -12.70
C TYR A 27 -5.94 21.08 -13.75
N ALA A 28 -6.26 22.35 -13.49
CA ALA A 28 -5.95 23.44 -14.41
C ALA A 28 -4.45 23.73 -14.51
N ARG A 29 -3.68 23.54 -13.43
CA ARG A 29 -2.23 23.78 -13.41
C ARG A 29 -1.46 22.64 -14.07
N GLU A 30 -1.81 21.38 -13.78
CA GLU A 30 -1.22 20.22 -14.48
C GLU A 30 -1.64 20.17 -15.95
N ASN A 31 -2.89 20.51 -16.30
CA ASN A 31 -3.29 20.63 -17.70
C ASN A 31 -2.73 21.87 -18.39
N SER A 32 -2.52 23.01 -17.71
CA SER A 32 -1.89 24.18 -18.33
C SER A 32 -0.43 23.89 -18.66
N ASP A 33 0.30 23.27 -17.73
CA ASP A 33 1.70 22.91 -17.93
C ASP A 33 1.82 21.86 -19.06
N VAL A 34 0.88 20.93 -19.17
CA VAL A 34 0.83 19.91 -20.25
C VAL A 34 0.34 20.49 -21.59
N GLN A 35 -0.64 21.41 -21.60
CA GLN A 35 -1.16 22.07 -22.81
C GLN A 35 -0.17 23.09 -23.41
N GLU A 36 0.58 23.79 -22.56
CA GLU A 36 1.63 24.70 -22.98
C GLU A 36 2.83 23.93 -23.57
N LEU A 37 3.13 22.72 -23.05
CA LEU A 37 4.10 21.78 -23.63
C LEU A 37 3.62 21.18 -24.98
N THR A 38 2.34 20.83 -25.11
CA THR A 38 1.79 20.28 -26.38
C THR A 38 1.66 21.35 -27.47
N LYS A 39 1.31 22.60 -27.12
CA LYS A 39 1.33 23.71 -28.09
C LYS A 39 2.72 24.01 -28.63
N LYS A 40 3.76 23.86 -27.80
CA LYS A 40 5.16 24.04 -28.23
C LYS A 40 5.67 22.88 -29.11
N HIS A 41 5.09 21.68 -28.96
CA HIS A 41 5.43 20.49 -29.75
C HIS A 41 4.70 20.44 -31.12
N ASN A 42 3.47 20.94 -31.22
CA ASN A 42 2.75 20.98 -32.50
C ASN A 42 3.38 21.96 -33.52
N THR A 43 4.24 22.88 -33.08
CA THR A 43 5.05 23.72 -33.97
C THR A 43 6.33 23.05 -34.48
N ASP A 44 6.70 21.87 -33.97
CA ASP A 44 7.93 21.13 -34.34
C ASP A 44 7.64 19.88 -35.20
N ALA A 45 6.39 19.72 -35.65
CA ALA A 45 5.94 18.61 -36.51
C ALA A 45 6.38 18.72 -37.99
N GLY A 46 7.31 19.63 -38.31
CA GLY A 46 7.86 19.80 -39.65
C GLY A 46 9.31 19.33 -39.71
N LEU A 47 9.56 18.21 -40.38
CA LEU A 47 10.89 17.69 -40.78
C LEU A 47 12.00 17.89 -39.73
N THR A 48 12.29 16.84 -38.95
CA THR A 48 13.38 16.81 -37.96
C THR A 48 14.75 17.09 -38.59
N ARG A 49 15.10 18.38 -38.70
CA ARG A 49 16.37 18.86 -39.24
C ARG A 49 17.30 19.10 -38.06
N VAL A 50 18.06 18.06 -37.69
CA VAL A 50 19.07 18.13 -36.62
C VAL A 50 20.19 19.09 -37.03
N MET A 51 20.40 20.17 -36.27
CA MET A 51 21.55 21.06 -36.44
C MET A 51 22.68 20.63 -35.50
N SER A 52 23.72 19.98 -36.04
CA SER A 52 25.02 19.84 -35.38
C SER A 52 25.89 21.08 -35.65
N ARG A 53 26.74 21.44 -34.69
CA ARG A 53 27.61 22.62 -34.70
C ARG A 53 28.91 22.45 -35.49
N ASP A 54 29.19 21.25 -36.00
CA ASP A 54 30.34 21.00 -36.88
C ASP A 54 29.83 20.41 -38.20
N GLY A 55 30.01 21.16 -39.29
CA GLY A 55 29.41 20.92 -40.60
C GLY A 55 29.93 19.71 -41.38
N LYS A 56 30.18 18.56 -40.75
CA LYS A 56 30.67 17.34 -41.43
C LYS A 56 29.91 16.03 -41.22
N ASP A 57 28.99 15.91 -40.27
CA ASP A 57 28.16 14.70 -40.13
C ASP A 57 26.69 15.08 -39.92
N ARG A 58 25.93 15.24 -41.02
CA ARG A 58 24.48 15.26 -40.91
C ARG A 58 23.98 13.83 -41.12
N PRO A 59 23.35 13.19 -40.12
CA PRO A 59 22.59 11.98 -40.41
C PRO A 59 21.54 12.33 -41.47
N GLY A 60 21.42 11.48 -42.48
CA GLY A 60 20.35 11.58 -43.47
C GLY A 60 18.97 11.50 -42.81
N PRO A 61 17.88 11.61 -43.58
CA PRO A 61 16.54 11.37 -43.06
C PRO A 61 16.46 10.04 -42.29
N LEU A 62 15.85 10.09 -41.10
CA LEU A 62 15.77 8.98 -40.15
C LEU A 62 14.34 8.43 -40.07
N GLN A 63 14.19 7.12 -40.17
CA GLN A 63 12.93 6.41 -40.02
C GLN A 63 12.84 5.76 -38.63
N LEU A 64 11.75 6.00 -37.89
CA LEU A 64 11.50 5.31 -36.62
C LEU A 64 11.13 3.84 -36.90
N VAL A 65 11.83 2.89 -36.28
CA VAL A 65 11.62 1.46 -36.50
C VAL A 65 11.14 0.70 -35.26
N GLN A 66 11.44 1.19 -34.05
CA GLN A 66 10.97 0.59 -32.80
C GLN A 66 10.86 1.62 -31.69
N VAL A 67 9.89 1.40 -30.79
CA VAL A 67 9.77 2.13 -29.52
C VAL A 67 9.63 1.13 -28.39
N GLN A 68 10.43 1.31 -27.34
CA GLN A 68 10.34 0.57 -26.11
C GLN A 68 10.01 1.52 -24.97
N VAL A 69 8.96 1.22 -24.20
CA VAL A 69 8.45 2.09 -23.14
C VAL A 69 8.42 1.34 -21.82
N MET A 70 9.25 1.74 -20.88
CA MET A 70 9.12 1.34 -19.49
C MET A 70 8.33 2.39 -18.72
N PHE A 71 7.27 2.00 -18.04
CA PHE A 71 6.43 2.93 -17.29
C PHE A 71 6.10 2.43 -15.89
N ARG A 72 6.00 3.38 -14.97
CA ARG A 72 5.58 3.16 -13.60
C ARG A 72 4.05 3.03 -13.57
N HIS A 73 3.52 2.17 -12.72
CA HIS A 73 2.08 2.12 -12.48
C HIS A 73 1.48 3.50 -12.13
N GLY A 74 0.18 3.64 -12.36
CA GLY A 74 -0.58 4.85 -11.99
C GLY A 74 -0.75 5.04 -10.49
N ALA A 75 -1.44 6.13 -10.12
CA ALA A 75 -1.79 6.46 -8.75
C ALA A 75 -2.54 5.34 -8.02
N ARG A 76 -2.16 5.10 -6.76
CA ARG A 76 -2.65 4.01 -5.92
C ARG A 76 -2.84 4.47 -4.48
N THR A 77 -3.59 3.69 -3.70
CA THR A 77 -3.63 3.83 -2.24
C THR A 77 -2.24 3.60 -1.64
N PRO A 78 -1.93 4.12 -0.44
CA PRO A 78 -0.61 3.90 0.17
C PRO A 78 -0.40 2.42 0.48
N ILE A 79 0.86 1.98 0.44
CA ILE A 79 1.31 0.69 0.97
C ILE A 79 1.63 0.85 2.46
N TYR A 80 2.22 1.99 2.84
CA TYR A 80 2.57 2.37 4.20
C TYR A 80 1.91 3.68 4.59
N THR A 81 1.53 3.80 5.87
CA THR A 81 0.93 5.00 6.46
C THR A 81 1.96 5.65 7.39
N LEU A 82 1.93 6.97 7.51
CA LEU A 82 2.84 7.69 8.40
C LEU A 82 2.62 7.30 9.87
N PRO A 83 3.68 7.01 10.65
CA PRO A 83 3.58 6.88 12.10
C PRO A 83 3.03 8.17 12.72
N ASN A 84 2.22 8.04 13.78
CA ASN A 84 1.71 9.17 14.57
C ASN A 84 0.91 10.22 13.77
N VAL A 85 0.42 9.85 12.58
CA VAL A 85 -0.47 10.67 11.76
C VAL A 85 -1.78 9.92 11.57
N PRO A 86 -2.93 10.52 11.88
CA PRO A 86 -4.22 9.86 11.68
C PRO A 86 -4.42 9.38 10.23
N GLU A 87 -4.85 8.14 10.09
CA GLU A 87 -5.21 7.56 8.80
C GLU A 87 -6.48 8.22 8.26
N VAL A 88 -6.46 8.57 6.96
CA VAL A 88 -7.64 9.07 6.25
C VAL A 88 -8.47 7.93 5.68
N GLU A 89 -9.72 8.23 5.34
CA GLU A 89 -10.63 7.27 4.72
C GLU A 89 -10.33 7.12 3.23
N TYR A 90 -9.88 5.93 2.85
CA TYR A 90 -9.73 5.44 1.50
C TYR A 90 -10.94 4.57 1.14
N ASP A 91 -12.03 5.21 0.67
CA ASP A 91 -13.24 4.50 0.21
C ASP A 91 -13.02 3.90 -1.20
N PRO A 92 -13.05 2.57 -1.36
CA PRO A 92 -12.82 1.93 -2.65
C PRO A 92 -13.91 2.25 -3.68
N ASN A 93 -15.14 2.54 -3.27
CA ASN A 93 -16.23 2.90 -4.19
C ASN A 93 -16.02 4.28 -4.82
N ILE A 94 -15.20 5.13 -4.20
CA ILE A 94 -14.87 6.46 -4.70
C ILE A 94 -13.51 6.43 -5.40
N LEU A 95 -12.49 5.86 -4.74
CA LEU A 95 -11.11 5.93 -5.20
C LEU A 95 -10.77 4.83 -6.19
N CYS A 96 -11.30 3.62 -6.06
CA CYS A 96 -10.90 2.45 -6.86
C CYS A 96 -11.89 2.11 -7.97
N ARG A 97 -12.65 3.10 -8.46
CA ARG A 97 -13.61 2.92 -9.55
C ARG A 97 -12.92 2.38 -10.81
N ALA A 98 -13.59 1.44 -11.47
CA ALA A 98 -13.16 0.94 -12.77
C ALA A 98 -13.19 2.08 -13.81
N HIS A 99 -12.19 2.09 -14.67
CA HIS A 99 -12.12 3.00 -15.82
C HIS A 99 -12.69 2.26 -17.03
N GLN A 100 -13.94 2.57 -17.39
CA GLN A 100 -14.72 1.75 -18.34
C GLN A 100 -14.08 1.63 -19.74
N ALA A 101 -13.33 2.65 -20.16
CA ALA A 101 -12.62 2.66 -21.43
C ALA A 101 -11.31 1.85 -21.42
N SER A 102 -10.86 1.32 -20.28
CA SER A 102 -9.72 0.40 -20.20
C SER A 102 -10.11 -1.07 -19.97
N MET A 103 -11.40 -1.37 -19.89
CA MET A 103 -11.87 -2.74 -19.68
C MET A 103 -12.03 -3.49 -21.01
N PHE A 104 -11.21 -4.52 -21.22
CA PHE A 104 -11.29 -5.47 -22.34
C PHE A 104 -10.75 -6.84 -21.89
N PRO A 105 -11.10 -7.95 -22.57
CA PRO A 105 -10.59 -9.28 -22.24
C PRO A 105 -9.06 -9.34 -22.34
N CYS A 106 -8.41 -9.58 -21.22
CA CYS A 106 -6.97 -9.79 -21.14
C CYS A 106 -6.65 -11.02 -20.29
N GLU A 107 -5.59 -11.73 -20.66
CA GLU A 107 -5.08 -12.89 -19.94
C GLU A 107 -3.67 -12.62 -19.41
N ARG A 108 -3.39 -13.04 -18.18
CA ARG A 108 -2.04 -12.98 -17.59
C ARG A 108 -1.36 -14.31 -17.81
N VAL A 109 -0.22 -14.30 -18.50
CA VAL A 109 0.54 -15.52 -18.82
C VAL A 109 2.00 -15.35 -18.41
N SER A 110 2.63 -16.43 -17.96
CA SER A 110 4.07 -16.48 -17.75
C SER A 110 4.82 -16.16 -19.04
N TRP A 111 5.76 -15.23 -18.98
CA TRP A 111 6.59 -14.88 -20.14
C TRP A 111 7.60 -15.97 -20.52
N VAL A 112 7.75 -17.02 -19.68
CA VAL A 112 8.70 -18.11 -19.89
C VAL A 112 8.09 -19.23 -20.73
N ASP A 113 6.89 -19.67 -20.34
CA ASP A 113 6.23 -20.87 -20.87
C ASP A 113 4.76 -20.66 -21.25
N GLY A 114 4.22 -19.44 -21.06
CA GLY A 114 2.83 -19.11 -21.38
C GLY A 114 1.81 -19.65 -20.38
N SER A 115 2.24 -20.25 -19.26
CA SER A 115 1.34 -20.82 -18.26
C SER A 115 0.57 -19.75 -17.47
N PRO A 116 -0.65 -20.05 -16.97
CA PRO A 116 -1.34 -19.19 -16.01
C PRO A 116 -0.57 -19.08 -14.68
N LEU A 117 -0.65 -17.91 -14.05
CA LEU A 117 0.07 -17.62 -12.80
C LEU A 117 -0.88 -17.12 -11.70
N ASP A 118 -0.66 -17.57 -10.47
CA ASP A 118 -1.25 -16.93 -9.29
C ASP A 118 -0.59 -15.55 -9.04
N TRP A 119 -1.11 -14.75 -8.12
CA TRP A 119 -0.50 -13.48 -7.73
C TRP A 119 0.75 -13.68 -6.87
N SER A 120 1.70 -12.75 -7.00
CA SER A 120 2.92 -12.75 -6.20
C SER A 120 2.63 -12.73 -4.70
N GLN A 121 3.57 -13.27 -3.91
CA GLN A 121 3.48 -13.20 -2.45
C GLN A 121 3.38 -11.75 -1.96
N TYR A 122 4.04 -10.82 -2.64
CA TYR A 122 3.97 -9.40 -2.37
C TYR A 122 2.53 -8.87 -2.50
N GLU A 123 1.86 -9.14 -3.63
CA GLU A 123 0.46 -8.76 -3.84
C GLU A 123 -0.45 -9.37 -2.77
N LYS A 124 -0.30 -10.66 -2.48
CA LYS A 124 -1.11 -11.37 -1.46
C LYS A 124 -0.94 -10.79 -0.05
N ILE A 125 0.26 -10.34 0.33
CA ILE A 125 0.50 -9.74 1.65
C ILE A 125 -0.16 -8.36 1.73
N HIS A 126 0.01 -7.53 0.70
CA HIS A 126 -0.47 -6.15 0.74
C HIS A 126 -1.99 -6.03 0.53
N SER A 127 -2.58 -6.90 -0.29
CA SER A 127 -4.03 -6.91 -0.52
C SER A 127 -4.83 -7.21 0.75
N ARG A 128 -4.27 -8.01 1.67
CA ARG A 128 -4.83 -8.32 3.00
C ARG A 128 -4.84 -7.13 3.95
N ARG A 129 -3.95 -6.15 3.76
CA ARG A 129 -3.90 -4.96 4.61
C ARG A 129 -4.98 -3.98 4.17
N LEU A 130 -6.02 -3.84 4.98
CA LEU A 130 -7.07 -2.86 4.76
C LEU A 130 -6.72 -1.51 5.42
N LEU A 131 -6.84 -0.47 4.60
CA LEU A 131 -6.76 0.91 5.03
C LEU A 131 -8.11 1.33 5.63
N ARG A 132 -8.09 2.38 6.45
CA ARG A 132 -9.32 3.03 6.93
C ARG A 132 -10.18 3.42 5.72
N GLY A 133 -11.47 3.11 5.73
CA GLY A 133 -12.38 3.28 4.57
C GLY A 133 -12.56 2.02 3.71
N GLY A 134 -11.74 0.97 3.92
CA GLY A 134 -11.96 -0.37 3.37
C GLY A 134 -11.20 -0.70 2.08
N ALA A 135 -10.46 0.25 1.50
CA ALA A 135 -9.57 -0.06 0.38
C ALA A 135 -8.35 -0.87 0.84
N SER A 136 -7.91 -1.82 0.02
CA SER A 136 -6.65 -2.54 0.25
C SER A 136 -5.44 -1.63 0.02
N ALA A 137 -4.38 -1.83 0.79
CA ALA A 137 -3.12 -1.12 0.65
C ALA A 137 -2.49 -1.41 -0.72
N GLY A 138 -1.93 -0.37 -1.35
CA GLY A 138 -1.29 -0.50 -2.67
C GLY A 138 -2.23 -0.70 -3.86
N SER A 139 -3.55 -0.58 -3.69
CA SER A 139 -4.54 -0.77 -4.76
C SER A 139 -4.52 0.36 -5.78
N LEU A 140 -4.56 0.02 -7.07
CA LEU A 140 -4.65 1.00 -8.15
C LEU A 140 -6.00 1.75 -8.07
N THR A 141 -5.94 3.07 -8.14
CA THR A 141 -7.12 3.93 -8.10
C THR A 141 -7.68 4.18 -9.51
N GLY A 142 -8.91 4.69 -9.60
CA GLY A 142 -9.49 5.16 -10.86
C GLY A 142 -8.67 6.28 -11.47
N LEU A 143 -8.07 7.16 -10.66
CA LEU A 143 -7.11 8.17 -11.12
C LEU A 143 -5.86 7.52 -11.73
N GLY A 144 -5.33 6.46 -11.12
CA GLY A 144 -4.18 5.76 -11.66
C GLY A 144 -4.45 5.06 -13.00
N ARG A 145 -5.67 4.51 -13.17
CA ARG A 145 -6.13 3.97 -14.45
C ARG A 145 -6.25 5.06 -15.52
N GLU A 146 -6.82 6.21 -15.16
CA GLU A 146 -6.91 7.37 -16.06
C GLU A 146 -5.52 7.86 -16.50
N GLN A 147 -4.59 8.06 -15.56
CA GLN A 147 -3.22 8.51 -15.86
C GLN A 147 -2.51 7.60 -16.88
N THR A 148 -2.63 6.29 -16.70
CA THR A 148 -1.99 5.31 -17.58
C THR A 148 -2.74 5.14 -18.91
N TYR A 149 -4.06 5.31 -18.92
CA TYR A 149 -4.84 5.44 -20.15
C TYR A 149 -4.42 6.66 -20.99
N GLN A 150 -4.25 7.82 -20.37
CA GLN A 150 -3.76 9.03 -21.03
C GLN A 150 -2.32 8.87 -21.54
N LEU A 151 -1.46 8.15 -20.82
CA LEU A 151 -0.14 7.78 -21.33
C LEU A 151 -0.28 6.97 -22.63
N GLY A 152 -1.17 5.97 -22.66
CA GLY A 152 -1.48 5.21 -23.88
C GLY A 152 -1.93 6.08 -25.05
N GLN A 153 -2.79 7.06 -24.80
CA GLN A 153 -3.24 8.02 -25.82
C GLN A 153 -2.07 8.86 -26.37
N LYS A 154 -1.21 9.39 -25.48
CA LYS A 154 -0.01 10.13 -25.90
C LYS A 154 0.91 9.28 -26.75
N LEU A 155 1.12 8.01 -26.37
CA LEU A 155 1.94 7.07 -27.15
C LEU A 155 1.33 6.79 -28.52
N ARG A 156 0.01 6.62 -28.61
CA ARG A 156 -0.71 6.45 -29.89
C ARG A 156 -0.44 7.63 -30.82
N ASP A 157 -0.67 8.84 -30.32
CA ASP A 157 -0.56 10.06 -31.11
C ASP A 157 0.89 10.28 -31.61
N CYS A 158 1.89 9.84 -30.83
CA CYS A 158 3.30 9.93 -31.21
C CYS A 158 3.79 8.82 -32.15
N TYR A 159 3.22 7.61 -32.11
CA TYR A 159 3.88 6.42 -32.68
C TYR A 159 3.03 5.54 -33.58
N MET A 160 1.69 5.52 -33.45
CA MET A 160 0.86 4.54 -34.15
C MET A 160 1.03 4.59 -35.68
N GLN A 161 1.02 5.80 -36.25
CA GLN A 161 1.23 6.00 -37.70
C GLN A 161 2.70 5.81 -38.09
N ARG A 162 3.64 6.31 -37.28
CA ARG A 162 5.09 6.27 -37.58
C ARG A 162 5.68 4.87 -37.56
N LEU A 163 5.10 3.97 -36.77
CA LEU A 163 5.48 2.56 -36.72
C LEU A 163 4.61 1.66 -37.60
N ASP A 164 3.52 2.18 -38.19
CA ASP A 164 2.54 1.39 -38.94
C ASP A 164 2.01 0.18 -38.12
N ILE A 165 1.37 0.51 -36.99
CA ILE A 165 0.79 -0.46 -36.03
C ILE A 165 -0.63 -0.05 -35.63
N SER A 166 -1.46 0.34 -36.60
CA SER A 166 -2.85 0.78 -36.38
C SER A 166 -3.75 -0.33 -35.81
N THR A 167 -3.47 -1.59 -36.14
CA THR A 167 -4.13 -2.77 -35.60
C THR A 167 -3.24 -3.45 -34.56
N PHE A 168 -3.86 -3.95 -33.47
CA PHE A 168 -3.13 -4.75 -32.50
C PHE A 168 -2.71 -6.10 -33.11
N ASP A 169 -1.41 -6.35 -33.11
CA ASP A 169 -0.81 -7.59 -33.60
C ASP A 169 0.31 -8.02 -32.64
N PRO A 170 0.20 -9.19 -31.99
CA PRO A 170 1.22 -9.69 -31.06
C PRO A 170 2.58 -9.99 -31.73
N GLN A 171 2.67 -10.03 -33.07
CA GLN A 171 3.96 -10.11 -33.77
C GLN A 171 4.71 -8.77 -33.80
N ASN A 172 3.98 -7.66 -33.65
CA ASN A 172 4.51 -6.30 -33.70
C ASN A 172 4.55 -5.62 -32.33
N VAL A 173 3.66 -6.03 -31.41
CA VAL A 173 3.47 -5.38 -30.11
C VAL A 173 3.56 -6.40 -28.98
N ARG A 174 4.39 -6.09 -27.98
CA ARG A 174 4.51 -6.88 -26.76
C ARG A 174 4.20 -6.03 -25.54
N ILE A 175 3.49 -6.63 -24.58
CA ILE A 175 3.21 -6.00 -23.30
C ILE A 175 3.55 -6.93 -22.14
N MET A 176 4.40 -6.42 -21.26
CA MET A 176 4.87 -7.11 -20.06
C MET A 176 4.49 -6.35 -18.80
N SER A 177 4.27 -7.07 -17.70
CA SER A 177 4.02 -6.52 -16.38
C SER A 177 4.70 -7.33 -15.29
N SER A 178 5.10 -6.67 -14.19
CA SER A 178 5.39 -7.40 -12.96
C SER A 178 4.12 -8.10 -12.44
N ASN A 179 4.29 -9.16 -11.63
CA ASN A 179 3.16 -9.91 -11.08
C ASN A 179 2.47 -9.22 -9.88
N ILE A 180 2.03 -7.99 -10.09
CA ILE A 180 1.37 -7.16 -9.09
C ILE A 180 0.13 -6.52 -9.73
N ARG A 181 -1.00 -6.53 -9.03
CA ARG A 181 -2.29 -6.15 -9.64
C ARG A 181 -2.28 -4.74 -10.22
N ARG A 182 -1.69 -3.78 -9.49
CA ARG A 182 -1.61 -2.37 -9.92
C ARG A 182 -0.80 -2.16 -11.20
N THR A 183 0.22 -2.98 -11.48
CA THR A 183 1.03 -2.87 -12.71
C THR A 183 0.31 -3.53 -13.88
N VAL A 184 -0.35 -4.67 -13.66
CA VAL A 184 -1.15 -5.33 -14.71
C VAL A 184 -2.30 -4.43 -15.17
N GLU A 185 -3.05 -3.85 -14.24
CA GLU A 185 -4.17 -2.95 -14.57
C GLU A 185 -3.69 -1.64 -15.21
N SER A 186 -2.47 -1.18 -14.88
CA SER A 186 -1.83 -0.05 -15.56
C SER A 186 -1.44 -0.41 -17.00
N ALA A 187 -0.91 -1.62 -17.22
CA ALA A 187 -0.56 -2.14 -18.54
C ALA A 187 -1.79 -2.24 -19.44
N GLN A 188 -2.87 -2.80 -18.89
CA GLN A 188 -4.17 -2.85 -19.55
C GLN A 188 -4.65 -1.44 -19.93
N SER A 189 -4.54 -0.46 -19.02
CA SER A 189 -4.97 0.91 -19.27
C SER A 189 -4.15 1.61 -20.36
N VAL A 190 -2.82 1.44 -20.37
CA VAL A 190 -1.96 1.95 -21.46
C VAL A 190 -2.36 1.36 -22.80
N LEU A 191 -2.59 0.05 -22.87
CA LEU A 191 -2.94 -0.60 -24.13
C LEU A 191 -4.30 -0.13 -24.66
N ALA A 192 -5.29 0.03 -23.78
CA ALA A 192 -6.58 0.60 -24.16
C ALA A 192 -6.48 2.07 -24.58
N GLY A 193 -5.60 2.85 -23.98
CA GLY A 193 -5.31 4.21 -24.44
C GLY A 193 -4.69 4.22 -25.84
N PHE A 194 -3.82 3.23 -26.12
CA PHE A 194 -3.13 3.12 -27.39
C PHE A 194 -4.05 2.65 -28.53
N TYR A 195 -4.82 1.58 -28.32
CA TYR A 195 -5.64 0.95 -29.37
C TYR A 195 -7.13 1.29 -29.32
N SER A 196 -7.63 1.89 -28.23
CA SER A 196 -9.05 1.93 -27.87
C SER A 196 -9.62 0.56 -27.43
N LYS A 197 -10.65 0.61 -26.58
CA LYS A 197 -11.38 -0.57 -26.12
C LYS A 197 -12.03 -1.35 -27.27
N ASP A 198 -12.63 -0.67 -28.24
CA ASP A 198 -13.42 -1.32 -29.29
C ASP A 198 -12.54 -2.15 -30.22
N HIS A 199 -11.36 -1.64 -30.61
CA HIS A 199 -10.39 -2.43 -31.39
C HIS A 199 -9.88 -3.66 -30.62
N LEU A 200 -9.61 -3.53 -29.32
CA LEU A 200 -9.13 -4.65 -28.50
C LEU A 200 -10.23 -5.70 -28.27
N LEU A 201 -11.49 -5.28 -28.15
CA LEU A 201 -12.64 -6.17 -28.12
C LEU A 201 -12.82 -6.91 -29.46
N GLU A 202 -12.67 -6.21 -30.58
CA GLU A 202 -12.74 -6.82 -31.90
C GLU A 202 -11.63 -7.85 -32.10
N TYR A 203 -10.39 -7.53 -31.70
CA TYR A 203 -9.28 -8.47 -31.69
C TYR A 203 -9.61 -9.71 -30.84
N ALA A 204 -10.07 -9.51 -29.60
CA ALA A 204 -10.38 -10.61 -28.70
C ALA A 204 -11.50 -11.53 -29.19
N ARG A 205 -12.49 -10.98 -29.93
CA ARG A 205 -13.56 -11.77 -30.57
C ARG A 205 -13.07 -12.60 -31.75
N LYS A 206 -12.13 -12.07 -32.54
CA LYS A 206 -11.61 -12.75 -33.74
C LYS A 206 -10.49 -13.74 -33.44
N GLN A 207 -9.74 -13.48 -32.37
CA GLN A 207 -8.53 -14.22 -32.01
C GLN A 207 -8.68 -14.80 -30.60
N SER A 208 -8.04 -14.18 -29.62
CA SER A 208 -8.06 -14.59 -28.22
C SER A 208 -7.93 -13.35 -27.33
N PRO A 209 -8.22 -13.45 -26.02
CA PRO A 209 -7.95 -12.37 -25.08
C PRO A 209 -6.50 -11.87 -25.22
N VAL A 210 -6.31 -10.56 -25.06
CA VAL A 210 -4.98 -9.97 -25.17
C VAL A 210 -4.09 -10.52 -24.06
N ARG A 211 -2.94 -11.09 -24.43
CA ARG A 211 -1.98 -11.63 -23.46
C ARG A 211 -1.10 -10.52 -22.89
N ILE A 212 -1.07 -10.43 -21.57
CA ILE A 212 -0.10 -9.64 -20.80
C ILE A 212 0.90 -10.62 -20.22
N GLU A 213 2.14 -10.53 -20.68
CA GLU A 213 3.24 -11.36 -20.21
C GLU A 213 3.69 -10.93 -18.82
N ILE A 214 3.82 -11.88 -17.91
CA ILE A 214 4.14 -11.63 -16.51
C ILE A 214 5.57 -12.08 -16.22
N ALA A 215 6.39 -11.15 -15.75
CA ALA A 215 7.74 -11.42 -15.25
C ALA A 215 7.70 -11.62 -13.72
N GLU A 216 8.10 -12.79 -13.24
CA GLU A 216 8.09 -13.15 -11.82
C GLU A 216 9.23 -14.10 -11.42
N GLY A 217 9.53 -14.13 -10.12
CA GLY A 217 10.44 -15.08 -9.49
C GLY A 217 11.86 -14.89 -10.00
N ASP A 218 12.56 -16.00 -10.21
CA ASP A 218 13.91 -16.00 -10.77
C ASP A 218 13.99 -15.37 -12.17
N HIS A 219 12.85 -15.24 -12.87
CA HIS A 219 12.74 -14.64 -14.20
C HIS A 219 12.26 -13.20 -14.17
N SER A 220 12.19 -12.54 -13.01
CA SER A 220 11.74 -11.16 -12.97
C SER A 220 12.79 -10.21 -13.55
N ILE A 221 12.43 -9.52 -14.64
CA ILE A 221 13.19 -8.38 -15.18
C ILE A 221 12.55 -7.04 -14.82
N LEU A 222 11.30 -7.05 -14.34
CA LEU A 222 10.51 -5.84 -14.07
C LEU A 222 10.53 -5.43 -12.59
N THR A 223 11.25 -6.16 -11.74
CA THR A 223 11.54 -5.80 -10.36
C THR A 223 12.96 -6.22 -10.02
N PRO A 224 13.80 -5.34 -9.44
CA PRO A 224 15.10 -5.75 -8.91
C PRO A 224 14.95 -6.89 -7.91
N ASP A 225 15.76 -7.94 -8.05
CA ASP A 225 15.65 -9.14 -7.21
C ASP A 225 16.29 -8.91 -5.84
N THR A 226 15.56 -8.26 -4.93
CA THR A 226 16.04 -8.00 -3.55
C THR A 226 15.82 -9.19 -2.60
N HIS A 227 15.42 -10.36 -3.11
CA HIS A 227 15.13 -11.55 -2.29
C HIS A 227 16.05 -12.72 -2.64
N GLY A 228 16.19 -13.05 -3.92
CA GLY A 228 17.04 -14.13 -4.43
C GLY A 228 18.50 -13.71 -4.68
N CYS A 229 18.77 -12.42 -4.83
CA CYS A 229 20.12 -11.90 -5.00
C CYS A 229 20.67 -11.36 -3.67
N GLU A 230 21.62 -12.08 -3.04
CA GLU A 230 22.17 -11.68 -1.73
C GLU A 230 22.88 -10.32 -1.77
N VAL A 231 23.56 -10.00 -2.87
CA VAL A 231 24.19 -8.69 -3.09
C VAL A 231 23.15 -7.55 -3.07
N LEU A 232 22.09 -7.64 -3.88
CA LEU A 232 21.04 -6.62 -3.92
C LEU A 232 20.26 -6.55 -2.60
N LYS A 233 19.98 -7.70 -2.00
CA LYS A 233 19.29 -7.80 -0.71
C LYS A 233 20.07 -7.09 0.40
N LYS A 234 21.38 -7.34 0.54
CA LYS A 234 22.24 -6.65 1.51
C LYS A 234 22.24 -5.13 1.29
N ASN A 235 22.44 -4.68 0.05
CA ASN A 235 22.45 -3.24 -0.28
C ASN A 235 21.09 -2.57 -0.02
N ASN A 236 20.01 -3.20 -0.49
CA ASN A 236 18.65 -2.69 -0.33
C ASN A 236 18.24 -2.66 1.15
N HIS A 237 18.46 -3.74 1.90
CA HIS A 237 18.11 -3.82 3.32
C HIS A 237 18.82 -2.73 4.13
N SER A 238 20.12 -2.54 3.91
CA SER A 238 20.88 -1.50 4.60
C SER A 238 20.31 -0.09 4.34
N ALA A 239 20.00 0.26 3.08
CA ALA A 239 19.43 1.57 2.75
C ALA A 239 17.98 1.76 3.24
N MET A 240 17.13 0.73 3.09
CA MET A 240 15.69 0.83 3.37
C MET A 240 15.34 0.70 4.85
N VAL A 241 16.06 -0.16 5.59
CA VAL A 241 15.77 -0.49 7.00
C VAL A 241 16.62 0.34 7.95
N HIS A 242 17.86 0.66 7.56
CA HIS A 242 18.79 1.40 8.41
C HIS A 242 19.37 2.66 7.74
N PRO A 243 18.52 3.57 7.22
CA PRO A 243 19.00 4.79 6.57
C PRO A 243 19.75 5.73 7.53
N ASP A 244 19.58 5.57 8.85
CA ASP A 244 20.25 6.38 9.88
C ASP A 244 21.79 6.30 9.85
N PHE A 245 22.37 5.27 9.23
CA PHE A 245 23.82 5.18 9.03
C PHE A 245 24.33 6.11 7.91
N LEU A 246 23.43 6.61 7.06
CA LEU A 246 23.77 7.57 6.02
C LEU A 246 23.97 8.96 6.63
N PRO A 247 25.02 9.71 6.23
CA PRO A 247 25.31 11.02 6.81
C PRO A 247 24.10 11.98 6.75
N GLY A 248 23.70 12.54 7.89
CA GLY A 248 22.62 13.53 8.00
C GLY A 248 21.20 12.96 8.07
N PHE A 249 20.98 11.67 7.76
CA PHE A 249 19.63 11.10 7.71
C PHE A 249 19.00 10.98 9.10
N LYS A 250 19.79 10.58 10.09
CA LYS A 250 19.31 10.42 11.47
C LYS A 250 18.88 11.76 12.06
N GLU A 251 19.69 12.80 11.90
CA GLU A 251 19.40 14.15 12.40
C GLU A 251 18.13 14.68 11.76
N GLN A 252 18.00 14.56 10.43
CA GLN A 252 16.81 14.98 9.70
C GLN A 252 15.57 14.16 10.10
N ARG A 253 15.69 12.85 10.30
CA ARG A 253 14.59 11.99 10.76
C ARG A 253 14.10 12.44 12.14
N LEU A 254 15.03 12.63 13.09
CA LEU A 254 14.71 13.08 14.45
C LEU A 254 14.05 14.46 14.46
N GLU A 255 14.52 15.38 13.61
CA GLU A 255 13.90 16.70 13.45
C GLU A 255 12.45 16.58 12.96
N VAL A 256 12.19 15.80 11.92
CA VAL A 256 10.83 15.61 11.40
C VAL A 256 9.95 14.89 12.44
N GLU A 257 10.46 13.85 13.11
CA GLU A 257 9.72 13.14 14.16
C GLU A 257 9.33 14.04 15.33
N ALA A 258 10.24 14.90 15.79
CA ALA A 258 9.96 15.84 16.88
C ALA A 258 8.76 16.72 16.54
N HIS A 259 8.69 17.23 15.30
CA HIS A 259 7.59 18.09 14.88
C HIS A 259 6.29 17.33 14.60
N ILE A 260 6.35 16.10 14.08
CA ILE A 260 5.16 15.25 13.88
C ILE A 260 4.54 14.84 15.22
N LYS A 261 5.36 14.54 16.24
CA LYS A 261 4.87 14.19 17.59
C LYS A 261 4.13 15.34 18.27
N VAL A 262 4.56 16.58 18.06
CA VAL A 262 3.88 17.79 18.59
C VAL A 262 2.48 17.97 17.99
N VAL A 263 2.24 17.54 16.75
CA VAL A 263 0.91 17.64 16.08
C VAL A 263 -0.17 16.90 16.83
N VAL A 264 0.13 15.67 17.29
CA VAL A 264 -0.83 14.83 18.01
C VAL A 264 -1.28 15.55 19.28
N VAL A 265 -0.33 16.16 19.99
CA VAL A 265 -0.59 16.94 21.21
C VAL A 265 -1.43 18.20 20.91
N VAL A 266 -1.08 18.97 19.87
CA VAL A 266 -1.80 20.22 19.52
C VAL A 266 -3.22 19.96 19.01
N VAL A 267 -3.43 18.89 18.23
CA VAL A 267 -4.76 18.50 17.73
C VAL A 267 -5.64 18.01 18.88
N LEU A 268 -5.12 17.17 19.78
CA LEU A 268 -5.81 16.75 20.99
C LEU A 268 -6.22 17.95 21.86
N VAL A 269 -5.30 18.90 22.06
CA VAL A 269 -5.58 20.13 22.82
C VAL A 269 -6.66 20.98 22.16
N ARG A 270 -6.64 21.16 20.84
CA ARG A 270 -7.70 21.90 20.12
C ARG A 270 -9.06 21.23 20.25
N VAL A 271 -9.13 19.91 20.15
CA VAL A 271 -10.40 19.16 20.33
C VAL A 271 -10.91 19.35 21.77
N VAL A 272 -10.04 19.25 22.77
CA VAL A 272 -10.40 19.45 24.18
C VAL A 272 -10.89 20.89 24.44
N VAL A 273 -10.22 21.90 23.87
CA VAL A 273 -10.63 23.31 24.01
C VAL A 273 -11.97 23.58 23.34
N VAL A 274 -12.21 23.03 22.15
CA VAL A 274 -13.50 23.16 21.45
C VAL A 274 -14.61 22.47 22.25
N VAL A 275 -14.36 21.27 22.78
CA VAL A 275 -15.33 20.57 23.63
C VAL A 275 -15.59 21.35 24.92
N ALA A 276 -14.56 21.88 25.58
CA ALA A 276 -14.70 22.70 26.79
C ALA A 276 -15.47 24.00 26.54
N ALA A 277 -15.26 24.65 25.38
CA ALA A 277 -16.00 25.84 24.96
C ALA A 277 -17.47 25.53 24.63
N VAL A 278 -17.76 24.38 24.03
CA VAL A 278 -19.13 23.91 23.75
C VAL A 278 -19.86 23.51 25.03
N VAL A 279 -19.15 23.02 26.05
CA VAL A 279 -19.70 22.58 27.35
C VAL A 279 -19.74 23.72 28.38
N GLY A 280 -19.22 24.91 28.07
CA GLY A 280 -19.35 26.10 28.92
C GLY A 280 -18.51 26.05 30.21
N VAL A 281 -17.34 25.42 30.18
CA VAL A 281 -16.45 25.35 31.35
C VAL A 281 -15.50 26.56 31.38
N VAL A 282 -15.41 27.23 32.53
CA VAL A 282 -14.71 28.51 32.75
C VAL A 282 -13.25 28.47 32.30
N VAL A 283 -12.90 29.44 31.44
CA VAL A 283 -11.77 29.43 30.48
C VAL A 283 -10.39 29.67 31.10
N VAL A 284 -10.26 30.07 32.37
CA VAL A 284 -8.95 30.49 32.93
C VAL A 284 -8.04 29.31 33.30
N SER A 285 -8.58 28.24 33.89
CA SER A 285 -7.80 27.09 34.33
C SER A 285 -7.33 26.21 33.17
N VAL A 286 -8.16 26.10 32.13
CA VAL A 286 -7.84 25.36 30.89
C VAL A 286 -6.77 26.11 30.09
N VAL A 287 -6.87 27.44 29.97
CA VAL A 287 -5.86 28.25 29.25
C VAL A 287 -4.50 28.22 29.97
N LYS A 288 -4.48 28.26 31.31
CA LYS A 288 -3.24 28.08 32.10
C LYS A 288 -2.65 26.67 31.93
N ALA A 289 -3.47 25.62 31.95
CA ALA A 289 -3.01 24.25 31.71
C ALA A 289 -2.46 24.06 30.28
N VAL A 290 -3.07 24.71 29.29
CA VAL A 290 -2.62 24.70 27.89
C VAL A 290 -1.30 25.46 27.71
N ALA A 291 -1.12 26.61 28.36
CA ALA A 291 0.14 27.35 28.33
C ALA A 291 1.29 26.53 28.98
N VAL A 292 1.01 25.85 30.09
CA VAL A 292 1.95 24.96 30.76
C VAL A 292 2.28 23.74 29.90
N ALA A 293 1.30 23.14 29.21
CA ALA A 293 1.54 22.02 28.29
C ALA A 293 2.40 22.40 27.07
N VAL A 294 2.25 23.63 26.56
CA VAL A 294 3.10 24.17 25.48
C VAL A 294 4.54 24.41 25.96
N VAL A 295 4.72 24.93 27.18
CA VAL A 295 6.04 25.18 27.78
C VAL A 295 6.75 23.86 28.15
N VAL A 296 6.03 22.87 28.67
CA VAL A 296 6.58 21.54 28.99
C VAL A 296 6.94 20.74 27.73
N ALA A 297 6.11 20.81 26.67
CA ALA A 297 6.44 20.23 25.37
C ALA A 297 7.67 20.89 24.72
N ALA A 298 7.90 22.18 24.97
CA ALA A 298 9.12 22.88 24.54
C ALA A 298 10.36 22.52 25.37
N ALA A 299 10.20 21.96 26.58
CA ALA A 299 11.29 21.58 27.48
C ALA A 299 11.76 20.12 27.30
N GLU A 300 10.89 19.20 26.83
CA GLU A 300 11.28 17.81 26.51
C GLU A 300 11.98 17.66 25.15
N VAL A 301 11.74 18.61 24.23
CA VAL A 301 12.60 18.83 23.07
C VAL A 301 13.78 19.65 23.58
N LYS A 302 15.04 19.21 23.39
CA LYS A 302 16.22 20.06 23.67
C LYS A 302 16.21 21.28 22.75
N VAL A 303 15.36 22.26 23.04
CA VAL A 303 15.47 23.61 22.52
C VAL A 303 16.41 24.31 23.48
N VAL A 304 17.61 24.62 22.99
CA VAL A 304 18.51 25.55 23.66
C VAL A 304 17.80 26.90 23.66
N ILE A 305 17.10 27.22 24.74
CA ILE A 305 16.65 28.58 25.01
C ILE A 305 17.62 29.17 26.03
N VAL A 306 18.31 30.20 25.58
CA VAL A 306 19.23 31.05 26.32
C VAL A 306 18.52 31.64 27.55
N GLU A 307 19.23 31.54 28.68
CA GLU A 307 19.07 32.14 30.01
C GLU A 307 17.80 32.94 30.37
N GLY A 308 17.19 32.57 31.50
CA GLY A 308 16.20 33.41 32.19
C GLY A 308 15.44 32.68 33.29
N SER A 309 16.01 32.71 34.50
CA SER A 309 15.46 32.32 35.80
C SER A 309 13.93 32.23 35.93
N VAL A 310 13.40 31.03 36.24
CA VAL A 310 12.42 30.78 37.32
C VAL A 310 12.53 29.30 37.72
N ALA A 311 13.48 28.99 38.61
CA ALA A 311 13.48 27.75 39.37
C ALA A 311 12.77 28.03 40.71
N GLU A 312 11.85 27.14 41.06
CA GLU A 312 11.25 26.88 42.39
C GLU A 312 9.72 26.80 42.30
N GLY A 313 9.20 25.57 42.19
CA GLY A 313 7.76 25.31 42.40
C GLY A 313 7.10 24.19 41.59
N LEU A 314 7.84 23.28 40.93
CA LEU A 314 7.21 22.27 40.04
C LEU A 314 7.74 20.85 40.26
N THR A 315 7.54 20.28 41.45
CA THR A 315 7.83 18.86 41.73
C THR A 315 6.60 18.02 42.09
N HIS A 316 5.37 18.49 41.90
CA HIS A 316 4.16 17.73 42.29
C HIS A 316 3.17 17.36 41.16
N TRP A 317 3.40 17.72 39.90
CA TRP A 317 2.37 17.53 38.85
C TRP A 317 2.85 16.76 37.60
N SER A 318 3.78 15.82 37.79
CA SER A 318 4.27 14.94 36.72
C SER A 318 3.41 13.70 36.47
N GLN A 319 2.39 13.43 37.28
CA GLN A 319 1.60 12.18 37.20
C GLN A 319 0.39 12.24 36.26
N ASP A 320 -0.14 13.43 35.96
CA ASP A 320 -1.42 13.54 35.22
C ASP A 320 -1.28 13.78 33.71
N LEU A 321 -0.06 14.04 33.19
CA LEU A 321 0.21 14.30 31.76
C LEU A 321 0.55 13.06 30.93
N GLU A 322 0.75 11.89 31.55
CA GLU A 322 0.98 10.61 30.84
C GLU A 322 -0.28 10.03 30.15
N VAL A 323 -1.45 10.65 30.34
CA VAL A 323 -2.73 10.04 29.97
C VAL A 323 -3.11 10.27 28.50
N ALA A 324 -2.57 11.29 27.82
CA ALA A 324 -3.07 11.73 26.50
C ALA A 324 -2.27 11.24 25.26
N VAL A 325 -1.07 10.67 25.43
CA VAL A 325 -0.33 9.97 24.36
C VAL A 325 0.25 8.70 24.97
N LYS A 326 -0.56 7.63 25.02
CA LYS A 326 -0.10 6.33 25.51
C LYS A 326 0.43 5.52 24.33
N PRO A 327 1.73 5.14 24.29
CA PRO A 327 2.21 4.08 23.42
C PRO A 327 1.25 2.89 23.50
N ARG A 328 0.95 2.15 22.42
CA ARG A 328 0.05 0.98 22.51
C ARG A 328 0.50 -0.01 23.55
N LYS A 329 1.80 -0.11 23.82
CA LYS A 329 2.31 -0.85 24.98
C LYS A 329 1.63 -0.41 26.28
N LYS A 330 1.55 0.90 26.56
CA LYS A 330 0.81 1.48 27.69
C LYS A 330 -0.71 1.26 27.59
N LEU A 331 -1.31 1.23 26.39
CA LEU A 331 -2.73 0.90 26.22
C LEU A 331 -3.01 -0.57 26.55
N TYR A 332 -2.15 -1.49 26.09
CA TYR A 332 -2.23 -2.91 26.44
C TYR A 332 -1.86 -3.16 27.90
N GLU A 333 -0.92 -2.41 28.48
CA GLU A 333 -0.64 -2.42 29.92
C GLU A 333 -1.86 -1.96 30.71
N ALA A 334 -2.60 -0.94 30.27
CA ALA A 334 -3.85 -0.53 30.91
C ALA A 334 -4.92 -1.65 30.83
N VAL A 335 -5.07 -2.31 29.68
CA VAL A 335 -5.96 -3.49 29.56
C VAL A 335 -5.47 -4.63 30.46
N SER A 336 -4.15 -4.86 30.52
CA SER A 336 -3.53 -5.91 31.33
C SER A 336 -3.67 -5.66 32.83
N GLN A 337 -3.55 -4.43 33.29
CA GLN A 337 -3.74 -4.06 34.69
C GLN A 337 -5.17 -4.36 35.15
N VAL A 338 -6.16 -4.00 34.32
CA VAL A 338 -7.56 -4.33 34.61
C VAL A 338 -7.79 -5.84 34.53
N GLN A 339 -7.18 -6.53 33.56
CA GLN A 339 -7.25 -8.00 33.42
C GLN A 339 -6.68 -8.73 34.64
N THR A 340 -5.53 -8.31 35.18
CA THR A 340 -4.94 -8.89 36.41
C THR A 340 -5.86 -8.69 37.61
N ARG A 341 -6.51 -7.52 37.73
CA ARG A 341 -7.51 -7.26 38.78
C ARG A 341 -8.73 -8.17 38.63
N ILE A 342 -9.20 -8.41 37.40
CA ILE A 342 -10.28 -9.37 37.11
C ILE A 342 -9.85 -10.78 37.53
N GLU A 343 -8.64 -11.22 37.18
CA GLU A 343 -8.11 -12.54 37.52
C GLU A 343 -7.93 -12.74 39.03
N ALA A 344 -7.35 -11.76 39.73
CA ALA A 344 -7.22 -11.79 41.19
C ALA A 344 -8.61 -11.84 41.86
N ALA A 345 -9.57 -11.07 41.35
CA ALA A 345 -10.92 -11.11 41.85
C ALA A 345 -11.57 -12.48 41.59
N LEU A 346 -11.36 -13.08 40.41
CA LEU A 346 -11.85 -14.42 40.06
C LEU A 346 -11.21 -15.55 40.87
N GLN A 347 -9.97 -15.37 41.36
CA GLN A 347 -9.25 -16.33 42.20
C GLN A 347 -9.71 -16.32 43.66
N ASN A 348 -10.18 -15.19 44.20
CA ASN A 348 -10.74 -15.06 45.56
C ASN A 348 -12.16 -15.65 45.68
N LYS A 349 -12.34 -16.89 45.22
CA LYS A 349 -13.63 -17.52 44.90
C LYS A 349 -14.51 -17.90 46.09
N GLU A 350 -14.03 -17.85 47.32
CA GLU A 350 -14.71 -18.46 48.48
C GLU A 350 -15.86 -17.63 49.09
N THR A 351 -16.08 -16.37 48.70
CA THR A 351 -17.11 -15.51 49.34
C THR A 351 -18.04 -14.79 48.36
N ARG A 352 -18.10 -15.19 47.07
CA ARG A 352 -18.83 -14.42 46.06
C ARG A 352 -20.28 -14.86 45.86
N THR A 353 -21.21 -14.07 46.38
CA THR A 353 -22.64 -14.19 46.05
C THR A 353 -22.88 -13.55 44.68
N ARG A 354 -23.14 -14.37 43.64
CA ARG A 354 -23.66 -13.89 42.36
C ARG A 354 -25.14 -13.57 42.52
N HIS A 355 -25.57 -12.40 42.05
CA HIS A 355 -26.97 -12.00 42.12
C HIS A 355 -27.61 -12.11 40.73
N LEU A 356 -28.84 -12.60 40.69
CA LEU A 356 -29.64 -12.54 39.47
C LEU A 356 -30.25 -11.15 39.34
N ARG A 357 -30.03 -10.50 38.20
CA ARG A 357 -30.69 -9.23 37.84
C ARG A 357 -31.54 -9.41 36.59
N LEU A 358 -32.59 -8.60 36.45
CA LEU A 358 -33.39 -8.59 35.22
C LEU A 358 -32.70 -7.71 34.18
N ASN A 359 -32.52 -8.25 32.98
CA ASN A 359 -32.09 -7.47 31.83
C ASN A 359 -33.26 -6.70 31.19
N ARG A 360 -32.97 -6.00 30.08
CA ARG A 360 -33.97 -5.26 29.28
C ARG A 360 -35.11 -6.13 28.72
N HIS A 361 -34.89 -7.44 28.61
CA HIS A 361 -35.85 -8.44 28.14
C HIS A 361 -36.53 -9.21 29.29
N ARG A 362 -36.43 -8.73 30.54
CA ARG A 362 -36.98 -9.35 31.75
C ARG A 362 -36.49 -10.78 32.00
N GLN A 363 -35.27 -11.11 31.56
CA GLN A 363 -34.61 -12.38 31.87
C GLN A 363 -33.54 -12.18 32.95
N HIS A 364 -33.42 -13.16 33.84
CA HIS A 364 -32.46 -13.15 34.93
C HIS A 364 -31.04 -13.47 34.42
N TYR A 365 -30.14 -12.48 34.46
CA TYR A 365 -28.73 -12.65 34.13
C TYR A 365 -27.85 -12.67 35.40
N GLN A 366 -26.77 -13.42 35.34
CA GLN A 366 -25.75 -13.46 36.39
C GLN A 366 -25.01 -12.14 36.40
N TYR A 367 -25.23 -11.39 37.47
CA TYR A 367 -24.56 -10.15 37.75
C TYR A 367 -23.66 -10.33 38.96
N ASP A 368 -22.37 -10.06 38.77
CA ASP A 368 -21.43 -9.95 39.88
C ASP A 368 -21.17 -8.45 40.11
N PRO A 369 -21.72 -7.84 41.20
CA PRO A 369 -21.55 -6.43 41.49
C PRO A 369 -20.09 -6.00 41.63
N THR A 370 -19.20 -6.95 41.92
CA THR A 370 -17.78 -6.69 42.11
C THR A 370 -16.95 -6.90 40.84
N LEU A 371 -17.36 -7.79 39.92
CA LEU A 371 -16.69 -7.95 38.62
C LEU A 371 -17.21 -7.01 37.54
N GLN A 372 -18.49 -6.64 37.56
CA GLN A 372 -19.06 -5.82 36.49
C GLN A 372 -18.28 -4.50 36.29
N PRO A 373 -17.96 -3.71 37.33
CA PRO A 373 -17.24 -2.47 37.14
C PRO A 373 -15.86 -2.70 36.50
N LEU A 374 -15.20 -3.83 36.80
CA LEU A 374 -13.91 -4.20 36.21
C LEU A 374 -14.05 -4.60 34.74
N PHE A 375 -15.10 -5.34 34.36
CA PHE A 375 -15.35 -5.67 32.96
C PHE A 375 -15.70 -4.42 32.14
N GLU A 376 -16.46 -3.48 32.69
CA GLU A 376 -16.75 -2.19 32.06
C GLU A 376 -15.50 -1.30 31.95
N GLU A 377 -14.64 -1.30 32.98
CA GLU A 377 -13.34 -0.63 32.96
C GLU A 377 -12.44 -1.21 31.88
N ARG A 378 -12.40 -2.55 31.74
CA ARG A 378 -11.68 -3.24 30.67
C ARG A 378 -12.23 -2.89 29.30
N GLY A 379 -13.56 -2.84 29.14
CA GLY A 379 -14.22 -2.41 27.91
C GLY A 379 -13.85 -0.98 27.51
N ARG A 380 -13.81 -0.05 28.47
CA ARG A 380 -13.34 1.34 28.25
C ARG A 380 -11.86 1.40 27.87
N ALA A 381 -11.01 0.58 28.49
CA ALA A 381 -9.59 0.50 28.13
C ALA A 381 -9.39 -0.07 26.72
N ILE A 382 -10.11 -1.15 26.37
CA ILE A 382 -10.09 -1.79 25.06
C ILE A 382 -10.60 -0.86 23.95
N ALA A 383 -11.61 -0.02 24.22
CA ALA A 383 -12.14 0.93 23.24
C ALA A 383 -11.11 1.95 22.74
N ASN A 384 -10.00 2.13 23.46
CA ASN A 384 -8.88 2.97 23.04
C ASN A 384 -7.81 2.20 22.25
N VAL A 385 -7.98 0.90 22.03
CA VAL A 385 -7.06 0.02 21.30
C VAL A 385 -7.66 -0.32 19.93
N ASP A 386 -7.05 0.22 18.88
CA ASP A 386 -7.50 0.03 17.50
C ASP A 386 -7.62 -1.46 17.12
N ARG A 387 -8.81 -1.83 16.63
CA ARG A 387 -9.14 -3.15 16.08
C ARG A 387 -8.86 -4.30 17.07
N PHE A 388 -8.92 -4.03 18.38
CA PHE A 388 -8.58 -5.00 19.42
C PHE A 388 -9.34 -6.33 19.26
N TRP A 389 -10.67 -6.28 19.23
CA TRP A 389 -11.50 -7.49 19.14
C TRP A 389 -11.34 -8.22 17.81
N ALA A 390 -11.23 -7.51 16.70
CA ALA A 390 -10.96 -8.13 15.40
C ALA A 390 -9.65 -8.94 15.42
N ASN A 391 -8.60 -8.41 16.06
CA ASN A 391 -7.33 -9.10 16.20
C ASN A 391 -7.40 -10.30 17.16
N VAL A 392 -8.15 -10.18 18.26
CA VAL A 392 -8.36 -11.30 19.22
C VAL A 392 -9.10 -12.45 18.53
N LEU A 393 -10.22 -12.16 17.87
CA LEU A 393 -11.04 -13.17 17.21
C LEU A 393 -10.29 -13.87 16.07
N ASN A 394 -9.54 -13.13 15.24
CA ASN A 394 -8.79 -13.71 14.12
C ASN A 394 -7.60 -14.60 14.55
N ARG A 395 -7.17 -14.52 15.81
CA ARG A 395 -6.05 -15.30 16.35
C ARG A 395 -6.50 -16.53 17.13
N ASP A 396 -7.77 -16.62 17.50
CA ASP A 396 -8.30 -17.78 18.20
C ASP A 396 -8.33 -19.00 17.27
N PRO A 397 -7.74 -20.14 17.66
CA PRO A 397 -7.69 -21.34 16.82
C PRO A 397 -9.06 -21.87 16.39
N ALA A 398 -10.12 -21.67 17.17
CA ALA A 398 -11.47 -22.12 16.83
C ALA A 398 -12.21 -21.15 15.88
N LEU A 399 -11.75 -19.90 15.78
CA LEU A 399 -12.39 -18.86 14.96
C LEU A 399 -11.62 -18.56 13.67
N ARG A 400 -10.30 -18.75 13.66
CA ARG A 400 -9.42 -18.49 12.51
C ARG A 400 -9.87 -19.22 11.24
N ASP A 401 -10.40 -20.43 11.37
CA ASP A 401 -10.80 -21.26 10.22
C ASP A 401 -12.21 -20.92 9.70
N VAL A 402 -12.98 -20.12 10.45
CA VAL A 402 -14.35 -19.70 10.09
C VAL A 402 -14.38 -18.24 9.61
N ILE A 403 -13.50 -17.40 10.14
CA ILE A 403 -13.41 -15.99 9.75
C ILE A 403 -12.73 -15.88 8.39
N THR A 404 -13.50 -15.47 7.37
CA THR A 404 -12.98 -15.24 6.02
C THR A 404 -12.34 -13.85 5.89
N GLU A 405 -11.61 -13.64 4.79
CA GLU A 405 -11.08 -12.31 4.44
C GLU A 405 -12.21 -11.27 4.29
N SER A 406 -13.38 -11.68 3.79
CA SER A 406 -14.55 -10.81 3.64
C SER A 406 -15.14 -10.43 5.00
N ASP A 407 -15.20 -11.39 5.93
CA ASP A 407 -15.69 -11.15 7.29
C ASP A 407 -14.80 -10.19 8.05
N MET A 408 -13.48 -10.31 7.89
CA MET A 408 -12.51 -9.40 8.49
C MET A 408 -12.77 -7.94 8.09
N LYS A 409 -13.19 -7.69 6.84
CA LYS A 409 -13.51 -6.34 6.38
C LYS A 409 -14.69 -5.72 7.13
N ALA A 410 -15.62 -6.52 7.63
CA ALA A 410 -16.70 -6.06 8.50
C ALA A 410 -16.27 -6.03 9.99
N LEU A 411 -15.51 -7.02 10.45
CA LEU A 411 -15.04 -7.14 11.85
C LEU A 411 -14.10 -6.01 12.28
N ILE A 412 -13.38 -5.34 11.37
CA ILE A 412 -12.57 -4.16 11.75
C ILE A 412 -13.40 -3.01 12.34
N TYR A 413 -14.71 -2.97 12.07
CA TYR A 413 -15.64 -1.98 12.65
C TYR A 413 -16.19 -2.41 14.02
N LEU A 414 -15.79 -3.57 14.54
CA LEU A 414 -16.18 -4.06 15.86
C LEU A 414 -15.47 -3.23 16.94
N ARG A 415 -16.26 -2.35 17.57
CA ARG A 415 -15.80 -1.44 18.61
C ARG A 415 -15.73 -2.13 19.96
N ASN A 416 -16.74 -2.93 20.29
CA ASN A 416 -16.81 -3.61 21.58
C ASN A 416 -17.49 -4.96 21.46
N LEU A 417 -17.17 -5.86 22.39
CA LEU A 417 -17.73 -7.19 22.53
C LEU A 417 -18.08 -7.37 24.01
N GLU A 418 -19.27 -7.87 24.32
CA GLU A 418 -19.71 -8.14 25.71
C GLU A 418 -20.38 -9.52 25.78
N VAL A 419 -20.20 -10.22 26.90
CA VAL A 419 -20.83 -11.52 27.14
C VAL A 419 -21.59 -11.50 28.45
N GLU A 420 -22.88 -11.83 28.37
CA GLU A 420 -23.77 -11.99 29.51
C GLU A 420 -24.06 -13.48 29.73
N GLN A 421 -24.03 -13.96 30.98
CA GLN A 421 -24.53 -15.29 31.33
C GLN A 421 -25.88 -15.16 32.01
N PHE A 422 -26.80 -16.09 31.76
CA PHE A 422 -28.11 -16.07 32.39
C PHE A 422 -28.51 -17.43 32.95
N GLU A 423 -29.28 -17.40 34.04
CA GLU A 423 -29.81 -18.56 34.71
C GLU A 423 -31.29 -18.31 35.03
N GLY A 424 -32.12 -19.27 34.63
CA GLY A 424 -33.54 -19.27 34.93
C GLY A 424 -34.02 -20.68 35.27
N THR A 425 -35.22 -20.77 35.85
CA THR A 425 -35.82 -22.02 36.33
C THR A 425 -36.02 -23.07 35.22
N LEU A 426 -36.13 -22.63 33.96
CA LEU A 426 -36.40 -23.48 32.79
C LEU A 426 -35.30 -23.47 31.72
N SER A 427 -34.36 -22.51 31.77
CA SER A 427 -33.28 -22.38 30.78
C SER A 427 -32.14 -21.51 31.32
N SER A 428 -30.91 -21.94 31.11
CA SER A 428 -29.68 -21.15 31.35
C SER A 428 -28.93 -20.97 30.03
N GLY A 429 -27.94 -20.09 29.96
CA GLY A 429 -27.23 -19.82 28.70
C GLY A 429 -26.35 -18.58 28.73
N TYR A 430 -25.94 -18.14 27.54
CA TYR A 430 -25.16 -16.91 27.38
C TYR A 430 -25.65 -16.08 26.19
N ARG A 431 -25.38 -14.76 26.25
CA ARG A 431 -25.53 -13.84 25.13
C ARG A 431 -24.21 -13.19 24.80
N ILE A 432 -23.94 -13.06 23.51
CA ILE A 432 -22.77 -12.37 22.99
C ILE A 432 -23.25 -11.15 22.23
N HIS A 433 -22.80 -9.98 22.66
CA HIS A 433 -23.14 -8.69 22.09
C HIS A 433 -21.93 -8.13 21.33
N PHE A 434 -22.15 -7.79 20.07
CA PHE A 434 -21.17 -7.15 19.19
C PHE A 434 -21.64 -5.73 18.89
N TYR A 435 -20.83 -4.74 19.23
CA TYR A 435 -21.13 -3.33 18.97
C TYR A 435 -20.26 -2.83 17.84
N PHE A 436 -20.89 -2.43 16.75
CA PHE A 436 -20.22 -1.97 15.54
C PHE A 436 -20.35 -0.45 15.39
N ASP A 437 -19.26 0.16 14.94
CA ASP A 437 -19.34 1.50 14.36
C ASP A 437 -20.07 1.45 13.00
N LYS A 438 -20.41 2.63 12.47
CA LYS A 438 -21.01 2.74 11.13
C LYS A 438 -20.10 2.07 10.10
N ASN A 439 -20.64 1.11 9.37
CA ASN A 439 -19.88 0.28 8.42
C ASN A 439 -20.63 0.10 7.08
N PRO A 440 -19.93 -0.26 6.00
CA PRO A 440 -20.51 -0.36 4.66
C PRO A 440 -21.23 -1.70 4.38
N TYR A 441 -21.23 -2.65 5.32
CA TYR A 441 -21.74 -4.00 5.09
C TYR A 441 -23.20 -4.15 5.52
N PHE A 442 -23.54 -3.66 6.72
CA PHE A 442 -24.89 -3.79 7.27
C PHE A 442 -25.31 -2.53 8.03
N TYR A 443 -26.62 -2.37 8.22
CA TYR A 443 -27.18 -1.21 8.93
C TYR A 443 -27.11 -1.33 10.46
N ASN A 444 -26.95 -2.55 10.99
CA ASN A 444 -26.90 -2.81 12.42
C ASN A 444 -25.69 -2.13 13.07
N ASN A 445 -25.90 -1.47 14.20
CA ASN A 445 -24.86 -1.02 15.13
C ASN A 445 -24.66 -2.00 16.30
N HIS A 446 -25.53 -3.00 16.41
CA HIS A 446 -25.53 -4.02 17.45
C HIS A 446 -26.01 -5.34 16.85
N LEU A 447 -25.20 -6.39 17.03
CA LEU A 447 -25.57 -7.77 16.74
C LEU A 447 -25.52 -8.56 18.04
N CYS A 448 -26.50 -9.41 18.28
CA CYS A 448 -26.56 -10.27 19.46
C CYS A 448 -26.89 -11.71 19.06
N LYS A 449 -26.19 -12.67 19.68
CA LYS A 449 -26.51 -14.09 19.62
C LYS A 449 -26.71 -14.63 21.04
N GLU A 450 -27.87 -15.21 21.30
CA GLU A 450 -28.33 -15.79 22.55
C GLU A 450 -28.38 -17.32 22.39
N VAL A 451 -27.68 -18.05 23.26
CA VAL A 451 -27.52 -19.51 23.18
C VAL A 451 -27.93 -20.13 24.50
N PHE A 452 -28.73 -21.19 24.44
CA PHE A 452 -29.26 -21.88 25.61
C PHE A 452 -28.44 -23.14 25.94
N THR A 453 -28.20 -23.35 27.23
CA THR A 453 -27.59 -24.55 27.78
C THR A 453 -28.62 -25.68 27.84
N LYS A 454 -28.20 -26.91 27.54
CA LYS A 454 -29.06 -28.10 27.69
C LYS A 454 -29.55 -28.26 29.13
N VAL A 455 -30.86 -28.34 29.30
CA VAL A 455 -31.53 -28.76 30.54
C VAL A 455 -32.24 -30.07 30.24
N GLY A 456 -31.67 -31.21 30.66
CA GLY A 456 -32.16 -32.54 30.28
C GLY A 456 -31.72 -32.98 28.87
N SER A 457 -32.59 -33.64 28.10
CA SER A 457 -32.27 -34.24 26.78
C SER A 457 -32.42 -33.30 25.58
N THR A 458 -32.96 -32.09 25.73
CA THR A 458 -33.13 -31.12 24.62
C THR A 458 -32.86 -29.68 25.08
N ALA A 459 -32.14 -28.89 24.27
CA ALA A 459 -31.98 -27.44 24.45
C ALA A 459 -32.87 -26.69 23.46
N PRO A 460 -33.43 -25.52 23.82
CA PRO A 460 -34.02 -24.60 22.85
C PRO A 460 -32.97 -24.13 21.82
N PRO A 461 -33.36 -23.87 20.55
CA PRO A 461 -32.47 -23.28 19.56
C PRO A 461 -32.06 -21.85 19.98
N SER A 462 -30.87 -21.43 19.56
CA SER A 462 -30.36 -20.07 19.75
C SER A 462 -31.28 -19.01 19.12
N ARG A 463 -31.11 -17.77 19.57
CA ARG A 463 -31.78 -16.58 19.02
C ARG A 463 -30.75 -15.56 18.60
N GLU A 464 -30.94 -14.98 17.43
CA GLU A 464 -29.95 -14.10 16.81
C GLU A 464 -30.58 -12.82 16.29
N THR A 465 -29.75 -11.77 16.23
CA THR A 465 -30.10 -10.56 15.49
C THR A 465 -30.00 -10.83 13.99
N LEU A 466 -31.10 -10.64 13.26
CA LEU A 466 -31.06 -10.65 11.80
C LEU A 466 -30.17 -9.51 11.29
N ILE A 467 -29.16 -9.86 10.49
CA ILE A 467 -28.25 -8.89 9.88
C ILE A 467 -28.97 -8.20 8.72
N LYS A 468 -29.11 -6.88 8.82
CA LYS A 468 -29.70 -6.03 7.77
C LYS A 468 -28.59 -5.61 6.81
N TRP A 469 -28.25 -6.50 5.89
CA TRP A 469 -27.25 -6.26 4.87
C TRP A 469 -27.61 -5.05 4.00
N ARG A 470 -26.58 -4.32 3.58
CA ARG A 470 -26.72 -3.28 2.56
C ARG A 470 -26.76 -3.94 1.18
N PRO A 471 -27.45 -3.34 0.19
CA PRO A 471 -27.55 -3.91 -1.16
C PRO A 471 -26.16 -4.24 -1.75
N GLY A 472 -25.95 -5.50 -2.14
CA GLY A 472 -24.67 -5.96 -2.72
C GLY A 472 -23.57 -6.32 -1.71
N TRP A 473 -23.83 -6.27 -0.41
CA TRP A 473 -22.83 -6.51 0.65
C TRP A 473 -23.19 -7.67 1.58
N ASN A 474 -24.07 -8.59 1.16
CA ASN A 474 -24.41 -9.77 1.93
C ASN A 474 -23.24 -10.76 1.93
N LEU A 475 -22.53 -10.84 3.06
CA LEU A 475 -21.36 -11.70 3.21
C LEU A 475 -21.69 -13.20 3.33
N VAL A 476 -22.98 -13.54 3.47
CA VAL A 476 -23.47 -14.92 3.60
C VAL A 476 -23.93 -15.50 2.25
N GLU A 477 -24.29 -14.65 1.29
CA GLU A 477 -24.79 -15.05 -0.04
C GLU A 477 -23.75 -14.91 -1.16
N ALA A 478 -22.64 -14.20 -0.90
CA ALA A 478 -21.60 -13.91 -1.90
C ALA A 478 -20.92 -15.17 -2.49
N ASP A 479 -21.09 -16.35 -1.89
CA ASP A 479 -20.56 -17.63 -2.38
C ASP A 479 -21.51 -18.41 -3.31
N LEU A 480 -22.79 -18.04 -3.43
CA LEU A 480 -23.75 -18.71 -4.33
C LEU A 480 -23.71 -18.17 -5.77
N ALA A 481 -23.13 -16.99 -5.99
CA ALA A 481 -23.09 -16.34 -7.30
C ALA A 481 -22.02 -16.92 -8.25
N HIS A 482 -21.16 -17.83 -7.78
CA HIS A 482 -20.16 -18.50 -8.61
C HIS A 482 -20.63 -19.81 -9.26
N SER A 483 -21.89 -20.22 -9.07
CA SER A 483 -22.36 -21.56 -9.46
C SER A 483 -23.51 -21.57 -10.49
N VAL A 484 -23.94 -20.43 -11.04
CA VAL A 484 -25.17 -20.34 -11.86
C VAL A 484 -24.93 -19.83 -13.29
N GLU A 485 -23.74 -20.04 -13.84
CA GLU A 485 -23.49 -19.89 -15.29
C GLU A 485 -22.90 -21.16 -15.90
N SER A 486 -23.62 -22.28 -15.80
CA SER A 486 -23.52 -23.35 -16.79
C SER A 486 -24.84 -24.11 -16.83
N GLY A 487 -25.58 -23.93 -17.93
CA GLY A 487 -26.79 -24.70 -18.20
C GLY A 487 -26.41 -26.09 -18.71
N GLU A 488 -26.96 -27.14 -18.10
CA GLU A 488 -27.28 -28.41 -18.76
C GLU A 488 -28.20 -29.28 -17.87
N LYS A 489 -29.06 -30.08 -18.51
CA LYS A 489 -30.18 -30.84 -17.91
C LYS A 489 -29.78 -32.30 -17.60
N PRO A 490 -30.60 -33.03 -16.80
CA PRO A 490 -30.16 -34.09 -15.89
C PRO A 490 -30.39 -35.50 -16.45
N GLN A 491 -29.47 -36.43 -16.20
CA GLN A 491 -29.80 -37.82 -15.81
C GLN A 491 -28.51 -38.65 -15.55
N GLN A 492 -27.91 -38.53 -14.36
CA GLN A 492 -27.07 -39.57 -13.75
C GLN A 492 -26.65 -39.10 -12.35
N GLN A 493 -27.65 -38.89 -11.49
CA GLN A 493 -27.43 -38.45 -10.13
C GLN A 493 -28.37 -39.27 -9.24
N LYS A 494 -27.85 -40.35 -8.66
CA LYS A 494 -28.44 -40.90 -7.44
C LYS A 494 -27.47 -41.68 -6.55
N ASP A 495 -26.38 -42.25 -7.09
CA ASP A 495 -25.55 -43.14 -6.25
C ASP A 495 -24.12 -42.65 -5.98
N MET A 496 -23.75 -41.45 -6.45
CA MET A 496 -22.43 -40.85 -6.19
C MET A 496 -22.49 -39.52 -5.42
N GLN A 497 -23.68 -39.14 -4.92
CA GLN A 497 -23.88 -37.92 -4.12
C GLN A 497 -23.70 -38.17 -2.61
N ALA A 498 -23.78 -39.41 -2.14
CA ALA A 498 -23.70 -39.71 -0.71
C ALA A 498 -22.25 -39.75 -0.15
N ALA A 499 -21.23 -39.81 -1.01
CA ALA A 499 -19.83 -39.96 -0.60
C ALA A 499 -18.94 -38.72 -0.88
N VAL A 500 -19.48 -37.69 -1.55
CA VAL A 500 -18.74 -36.44 -1.85
C VAL A 500 -19.14 -35.30 -0.91
N ASP A 501 -20.31 -35.40 -0.26
CA ASP A 501 -20.82 -34.37 0.65
C ASP A 501 -20.11 -34.34 2.03
N GLU A 502 -19.18 -35.27 2.30
CA GLU A 502 -18.44 -35.33 3.57
C GLU A 502 -17.00 -34.79 3.51
N ALA A 503 -16.52 -34.33 2.34
CA ALA A 503 -15.11 -33.93 2.18
C ALA A 503 -14.82 -32.57 1.48
N THR A 504 -15.82 -31.79 1.04
CA THR A 504 -15.57 -30.46 0.42
C THR A 504 -16.57 -29.39 0.86
N SER A 505 -16.29 -28.71 1.98
CA SER A 505 -16.98 -27.45 2.35
C SER A 505 -16.12 -26.62 3.30
N SER A 506 -15.37 -25.65 2.77
CA SER A 506 -14.87 -24.50 3.53
C SER A 506 -14.80 -23.26 2.61
N PRO A 507 -14.92 -22.01 3.12
CA PRO A 507 -15.36 -21.57 4.45
C PRO A 507 -16.75 -20.91 4.40
N LYS A 508 -17.63 -21.25 5.35
CA LYS A 508 -18.87 -20.50 5.58
C LYS A 508 -18.51 -19.24 6.37
N SER A 509 -18.85 -18.06 5.85
CA SER A 509 -18.66 -16.76 6.50
C SER A 509 -18.93 -16.82 8.02
N PHE A 510 -18.10 -16.14 8.82
CA PHE A 510 -18.36 -15.93 10.25
C PHE A 510 -19.77 -15.40 10.53
N PHE A 511 -20.28 -14.52 9.67
CA PHE A 511 -21.62 -13.95 9.83
C PHE A 511 -22.75 -14.96 9.54
N HIS A 512 -22.45 -16.08 8.88
CA HIS A 512 -23.39 -17.20 8.74
C HIS A 512 -23.77 -17.81 10.09
N TRP A 513 -22.93 -17.66 11.12
CA TRP A 513 -23.24 -18.05 12.50
C TRP A 513 -24.50 -17.35 13.04
N PHE A 514 -24.85 -16.15 12.56
CA PHE A 514 -26.10 -15.46 12.91
C PHE A 514 -27.35 -16.00 12.18
N SER A 515 -27.18 -16.96 11.28
CA SER A 515 -28.25 -17.62 10.52
C SER A 515 -28.39 -19.11 10.84
N GLN A 516 -27.50 -19.67 11.67
CA GLN A 516 -27.51 -21.07 12.06
C GLN A 516 -28.02 -21.25 13.49
N PRO A 517 -29.15 -21.95 13.71
CA PRO A 517 -29.58 -22.34 15.04
C PRO A 517 -28.55 -23.26 15.70
N SER A 518 -28.15 -22.94 16.92
CA SER A 518 -27.18 -23.71 17.71
C SER A 518 -27.62 -23.83 19.18
N ASP A 519 -27.05 -24.79 19.89
CA ASP A 519 -27.16 -24.93 21.35
C ASP A 519 -25.77 -24.85 22.00
N SER A 520 -25.71 -24.82 23.34
CA SER A 520 -24.41 -24.71 24.04
C SER A 520 -23.44 -25.87 23.77
N ALA A 521 -23.92 -27.02 23.31
CA ALA A 521 -23.10 -28.20 23.03
C ALA A 521 -22.52 -28.19 21.61
N SER A 522 -23.21 -27.54 20.67
CA SER A 522 -22.86 -27.44 19.25
C SER A 522 -22.19 -26.12 18.88
N ASP A 523 -22.37 -25.06 19.68
CA ASP A 523 -21.86 -23.72 19.36
C ASP A 523 -20.37 -23.53 19.71
N ARG A 524 -19.50 -24.05 18.83
CA ARG A 524 -18.03 -23.89 18.95
C ARG A 524 -17.59 -22.43 18.92
N ILE A 525 -18.24 -21.60 18.11
CA ILE A 525 -17.91 -20.17 17.94
C ILE A 525 -18.28 -19.40 19.21
N GLY A 526 -19.51 -19.56 19.68
CA GLY A 526 -19.99 -18.94 20.91
C GLY A 526 -19.20 -19.39 22.13
N CYS A 527 -18.84 -20.67 22.22
CA CYS A 527 -17.99 -21.19 23.30
C CYS A 527 -16.57 -20.61 23.28
N ALA A 528 -15.94 -20.43 22.12
CA ALA A 528 -14.64 -19.78 22.03
C ALA A 528 -14.71 -18.31 22.46
N ILE A 529 -15.74 -17.59 22.04
CA ILE A 529 -15.90 -16.17 22.39
C ILE A 529 -16.25 -15.99 23.88
N ALA A 530 -17.28 -16.69 24.37
CA ALA A 530 -17.73 -16.59 25.77
C ALA A 530 -16.74 -17.22 26.77
N GLY A 531 -15.98 -18.23 26.33
CA GLY A 531 -15.03 -18.98 27.11
C GLY A 531 -13.65 -18.33 27.18
N SER A 532 -12.79 -18.58 26.19
CA SER A 532 -11.39 -18.15 26.19
C SER A 532 -11.26 -16.65 25.97
N ASN A 533 -11.84 -16.13 24.89
CA ASN A 533 -11.57 -14.78 24.42
C ASN A 533 -12.16 -13.69 25.33
N TRP A 534 -13.39 -13.84 25.80
CA TRP A 534 -13.98 -12.85 26.69
C TRP A 534 -13.39 -12.89 28.10
N ARG A 535 -13.09 -14.08 28.64
CA ARG A 535 -12.54 -14.20 30.01
C ARG A 535 -11.13 -13.62 30.08
N ASN A 536 -10.28 -13.95 29.10
CA ASN A 536 -8.95 -13.37 29.00
C ASN A 536 -8.59 -13.08 27.53
N PRO A 537 -8.97 -11.90 27.01
CA PRO A 537 -8.65 -11.52 25.63
C PRO A 537 -7.15 -11.33 25.38
N LEU A 538 -6.33 -11.29 26.44
CA LEU A 538 -4.88 -11.19 26.36
C LEU A 538 -4.19 -12.57 26.33
N ALA A 539 -4.88 -13.66 26.67
CA ALA A 539 -4.30 -15.01 26.68
C ALA A 539 -3.94 -15.53 25.29
N SER A 540 -4.73 -15.18 24.27
CA SER A 540 -4.49 -15.53 22.86
C SER A 540 -3.46 -14.60 22.20
N ALA A 541 -2.91 -13.63 22.93
CA ALA A 541 -1.91 -12.70 22.44
C ALA A 541 -0.51 -13.19 22.84
N ASP A 542 0.31 -13.52 21.85
CA ASP A 542 1.73 -13.17 21.94
C ASP A 542 1.78 -11.64 22.19
N ILE A 543 1.90 -11.20 23.45
CA ILE A 543 1.93 -9.79 23.88
C ILE A 543 3.31 -9.15 23.60
N VAL A 544 4.26 -9.88 23.02
CA VAL A 544 5.36 -9.23 22.31
C VAL A 544 4.82 -8.78 20.96
N PRO A 545 4.87 -7.47 20.61
CA PRO A 545 4.58 -7.02 19.26
C PRO A 545 5.54 -7.74 18.29
N LYS A 546 5.12 -8.86 17.71
CA LYS A 546 5.84 -9.46 16.58
C LYS A 546 5.40 -8.67 15.35
N VAL A 547 6.34 -7.84 14.91
CA VAL A 547 6.22 -6.70 13.99
C VAL A 547 5.51 -5.52 14.66
N SER A 548 6.30 -4.53 15.09
CA SER A 548 5.79 -3.24 15.54
C SER A 548 4.75 -2.72 14.55
N ASP A 549 3.61 -2.28 15.06
CA ASP A 549 2.63 -1.59 14.24
C ASP A 549 3.23 -0.25 13.77
N HIS A 550 2.77 0.24 12.62
CA HIS A 550 3.37 1.39 11.94
C HIS A 550 3.45 2.67 12.79
N TRP A 551 2.66 2.84 13.84
CA TRP A 551 2.69 4.02 14.73
C TRP A 551 3.71 3.91 15.88
N ASP A 552 4.20 2.72 16.21
CA ASP A 552 5.35 2.49 17.11
C ASP A 552 6.70 2.64 16.41
N LYS A 553 6.68 2.77 15.06
CA LYS A 553 7.89 2.86 14.26
C LYS A 553 8.39 4.29 14.19
N HIS A 554 9.71 4.44 14.24
CA HIS A 554 10.39 5.63 13.75
C HIS A 554 9.91 5.96 12.33
N LEU A 555 9.92 7.25 12.00
CA LEU A 555 9.64 7.74 10.66
C LEU A 555 10.59 7.06 9.67
N ASN A 556 10.02 6.33 8.72
CA ASN A 556 10.72 5.90 7.53
C ASN A 556 10.34 6.87 6.40
N PHE A 557 11.31 7.57 5.81
CA PHE A 557 11.05 8.59 4.79
C PHE A 557 10.34 8.02 3.56
N VAL A 558 10.66 6.79 3.13
CA VAL A 558 9.98 6.13 2.01
C VAL A 558 8.51 5.85 2.33
N ALA A 559 8.23 5.32 3.52
CA ALA A 559 6.85 5.13 3.99
C ALA A 559 6.10 6.46 4.16
N GLY A 560 6.80 7.50 4.62
CA GLY A 560 6.23 8.83 4.79
C GLY A 560 5.88 9.50 3.47
N ARG A 561 6.78 9.39 2.48
CA ARG A 561 6.53 9.81 1.11
C ARG A 561 5.36 9.03 0.52
N ASP A 562 5.28 7.74 0.77
CA ASP A 562 4.22 6.88 0.24
C ASP A 562 2.82 7.37 0.65
N ASP A 563 2.61 7.58 1.96
CA ASP A 563 1.35 8.10 2.50
C ASP A 563 1.06 9.53 2.00
N THR A 564 2.03 10.44 2.11
CA THR A 564 1.83 11.86 1.73
C THR A 564 1.57 12.01 0.23
N THR A 565 2.28 11.28 -0.62
CA THR A 565 2.05 11.28 -2.07
C THR A 565 0.66 10.73 -2.38
N ALA A 566 0.25 9.63 -1.76
CA ALA A 566 -1.08 9.07 -1.97
C ALA A 566 -2.16 10.06 -1.55
N ARG A 567 -2.02 10.71 -0.38
CA ARG A 567 -3.00 11.71 0.07
C ARG A 567 -3.10 12.90 -0.88
N VAL A 568 -1.96 13.52 -1.23
CA VAL A 568 -1.92 14.68 -2.13
C VAL A 568 -2.52 14.36 -3.49
N THR A 569 -2.14 13.21 -4.07
CA THR A 569 -2.61 12.78 -5.39
C THR A 569 -4.14 12.62 -5.43
N HIS A 570 -4.74 12.15 -4.33
CA HIS A 570 -6.19 11.94 -4.22
C HIS A 570 -6.94 13.11 -3.57
N GLY A 571 -6.26 14.23 -3.28
CA GLY A 571 -6.87 15.39 -2.61
C GLY A 571 -7.32 15.13 -1.17
N LEU A 572 -6.72 14.15 -0.50
CA LEU A 572 -7.03 13.78 0.88
C LEU A 572 -6.23 14.65 1.87
N PRO A 573 -6.79 14.95 3.06
CA PRO A 573 -6.14 15.81 4.03
C PRO A 573 -4.94 15.11 4.70
N TYR A 574 -3.94 15.91 5.06
CA TYR A 574 -2.85 15.52 5.93
C TYR A 574 -2.43 16.72 6.79
N PRO A 575 -1.81 16.50 7.97
CA PRO A 575 -1.53 17.60 8.89
C PRO A 575 -0.59 18.66 8.29
N GLN A 576 -0.83 19.94 8.60
CA GLN A 576 -0.02 21.06 8.10
C GLN A 576 1.46 20.93 8.48
N GLU A 577 1.76 20.32 9.63
CA GLU A 577 3.16 20.17 10.04
C GLU A 577 3.89 19.10 9.24
N VAL A 578 3.18 18.08 8.75
CA VAL A 578 3.74 17.16 7.76
C VAL A 578 3.98 17.89 6.43
N ALA A 579 3.12 18.86 6.06
CA ALA A 579 3.31 19.66 4.86
C ALA A 579 4.59 20.50 4.89
N LYS A 580 4.97 21.04 6.06
CA LYS A 580 6.24 21.78 6.24
C LYS A 580 7.47 20.93 5.91
N PHE A 581 7.42 19.63 6.20
CA PHE A 581 8.54 18.71 5.96
C PHE A 581 8.38 17.88 4.67
N ARG A 582 7.35 18.11 3.86
CA ARG A 582 7.05 17.29 2.68
C ARG A 582 8.23 17.19 1.72
N GLN A 583 8.86 18.33 1.39
CA GLN A 583 10.02 18.34 0.50
C GLN A 583 11.18 17.53 1.09
N ARG A 584 11.49 17.71 2.37
CA ARG A 584 12.53 16.92 3.04
C ARG A 584 12.21 15.42 3.08
N ILE A 585 10.94 15.06 3.28
CA ILE A 585 10.50 13.67 3.20
C ILE A 585 10.71 13.11 1.79
N ASP A 586 10.32 13.87 0.76
CA ASP A 586 10.47 13.48 -0.65
C ASP A 586 11.96 13.33 -1.03
N ASP A 587 12.81 14.28 -0.66
CA ASP A 587 14.26 14.30 -0.96
C ASP A 587 15.00 13.13 -0.30
N ASN A 588 14.72 12.88 0.99
CA ASN A 588 15.30 11.74 1.70
C ASN A 588 14.78 10.41 1.17
N ALA A 589 13.50 10.32 0.86
CA ALA A 589 12.94 9.12 0.26
C ALA A 589 13.57 8.85 -1.10
N SER A 590 13.70 9.87 -1.96
CA SER A 590 14.37 9.78 -3.26
C SER A 590 15.81 9.28 -3.13
N SER A 591 16.54 9.83 -2.16
CA SER A 591 17.91 9.41 -1.85
C SER A 591 17.99 7.97 -1.35
N ILE A 592 17.06 7.53 -0.48
CA ILE A 592 16.99 6.14 -0.01
C ILE A 592 16.70 5.19 -1.18
N LEU A 593 15.72 5.52 -2.03
CA LEU A 593 15.40 4.72 -3.22
C LEU A 593 16.63 4.56 -4.09
N TYR A 594 17.28 5.69 -4.43
CA TYR A 594 18.48 5.71 -5.24
C TYR A 594 19.58 4.83 -4.63
N LEU A 595 19.97 5.06 -3.38
CA LEU A 595 21.04 4.29 -2.73
C LEU A 595 20.69 2.79 -2.60
N SER A 596 19.41 2.46 -2.43
CA SER A 596 18.95 1.08 -2.34
C SER A 596 19.09 0.31 -3.66
N MET A 597 18.97 0.99 -4.81
CA MET A 597 18.95 0.39 -6.15
C MET A 597 20.21 0.65 -6.99
N ALA A 598 20.92 1.74 -6.70
CA ALA A 598 22.11 2.16 -7.41
C ALA A 598 23.39 1.83 -6.63
N GLY A 599 23.33 1.63 -5.32
CA GLY A 599 24.50 1.36 -4.47
C GLY A 599 24.85 2.53 -3.55
N GLN A 600 25.33 2.21 -2.35
CA GLN A 600 25.54 3.20 -1.27
C GLN A 600 26.84 4.00 -1.41
N THR A 601 27.81 3.49 -2.18
CA THR A 601 29.11 4.14 -2.40
C THR A 601 29.38 4.26 -3.90
N GLN A 602 30.30 5.14 -4.28
CA GLN A 602 30.69 5.29 -5.69
C GLN A 602 31.26 3.97 -6.27
N GLN A 603 31.99 3.20 -5.46
CA GLN A 603 32.63 1.95 -5.86
C GLN A 603 31.64 0.79 -6.02
N SER A 604 30.64 0.71 -5.15
CA SER A 604 29.58 -0.30 -5.28
C SER A 604 28.56 0.04 -6.37
N ARG A 605 28.54 1.31 -6.83
CA ARG A 605 27.46 1.84 -7.66
C ARG A 605 27.25 1.08 -8.95
N GLN A 606 28.34 0.82 -9.67
CA GLN A 606 28.28 0.12 -10.94
C GLN A 606 27.72 -1.29 -10.77
N VAL A 607 28.21 -2.06 -9.79
CA VAL A 607 27.79 -3.45 -9.54
C VAL A 607 26.32 -3.52 -9.14
N VAL A 608 25.89 -2.68 -8.19
CA VAL A 608 24.50 -2.68 -7.71
C VAL A 608 23.54 -2.25 -8.81
N THR A 609 23.87 -1.16 -9.53
CA THR A 609 23.06 -0.70 -10.68
C THR A 609 22.97 -1.77 -11.76
N ARG A 610 24.09 -2.44 -12.08
CA ARG A 610 24.14 -3.53 -13.07
C ARG A 610 23.23 -4.69 -12.67
N LEU A 611 23.19 -5.06 -11.39
CA LEU A 611 22.28 -6.12 -10.92
C LEU A 611 20.81 -5.68 -10.91
N ALA A 612 20.53 -4.42 -10.57
CA ALA A 612 19.17 -3.91 -10.43
C ALA A 612 18.50 -3.52 -11.76
N ALA A 613 19.24 -2.93 -12.70
CA ALA A 613 18.74 -2.47 -13.99
C ALA A 613 19.09 -3.42 -15.14
N GLY A 614 20.20 -4.15 -15.01
CA GLY A 614 20.78 -4.93 -16.10
C GLY A 614 19.82 -5.95 -16.73
N PRO A 615 19.02 -6.72 -15.99
CA PRO A 615 18.08 -7.67 -16.61
C PRO A 615 17.10 -7.02 -17.60
N LEU A 616 16.50 -5.88 -17.22
CA LEU A 616 15.61 -5.12 -18.11
C LEU A 616 16.40 -4.44 -19.24
N LEU A 617 17.55 -3.85 -18.92
CA LEU A 617 18.37 -3.16 -19.92
C LEU A 617 18.90 -4.13 -21.00
N THR A 618 19.27 -5.35 -20.60
CA THR A 618 19.66 -6.43 -21.51
C THR A 618 18.49 -6.87 -22.38
N GLU A 619 17.29 -7.04 -21.82
CA GLU A 619 16.08 -7.32 -22.62
C GLU A 619 15.84 -6.20 -23.64
N MET A 620 15.91 -4.93 -23.21
CA MET A 620 15.69 -3.80 -24.11
C MET A 620 16.76 -3.73 -25.21
N TYR A 621 18.03 -3.98 -24.86
CA TYR A 621 19.12 -4.10 -25.82
C TYR A 621 18.87 -5.22 -26.82
N ASP A 622 18.49 -6.41 -26.37
CA ASP A 622 18.27 -7.57 -27.24
C ASP A 622 17.14 -7.33 -28.24
N GLN A 623 16.02 -6.72 -27.81
CA GLN A 623 14.91 -6.43 -28.72
C GLN A 623 15.25 -5.37 -29.77
N ALA A 624 16.07 -4.38 -29.44
CA ALA A 624 16.57 -3.42 -30.41
C ALA A 624 17.62 -4.04 -31.33
N HIS A 625 18.53 -4.85 -30.76
CA HIS A 625 19.62 -5.48 -31.49
C HIS A 625 19.13 -6.43 -32.59
N LYS A 626 18.02 -7.17 -32.36
CA LYS A 626 17.38 -7.98 -33.42
C LYS A 626 17.12 -7.18 -34.69
N LEU A 627 16.56 -5.98 -34.57
CA LEU A 627 16.27 -5.12 -35.73
C LEU A 627 17.56 -4.60 -36.38
N VAL A 628 18.54 -4.20 -35.58
CA VAL A 628 19.86 -3.75 -36.07
C VAL A 628 20.56 -4.86 -36.85
N SER A 629 20.44 -6.11 -36.39
CA SER A 629 21.02 -7.30 -37.03
C SER A 629 20.20 -7.81 -38.23
N GLY A 630 19.12 -7.13 -38.62
CA GLY A 630 18.29 -7.49 -39.77
C GLY A 630 17.27 -8.60 -39.50
N GLU A 631 17.10 -9.03 -38.25
CA GLU A 631 16.05 -9.97 -37.85
C GLU A 631 14.68 -9.26 -37.77
N LYS A 632 13.60 -10.05 -37.87
CA LYS A 632 12.27 -9.53 -37.53
C LYS A 632 12.19 -9.25 -36.04
N GLY A 633 11.77 -8.04 -35.68
CA GLY A 633 11.66 -7.61 -34.30
C GLY A 633 10.33 -6.91 -34.03
N LEU A 634 10.04 -6.73 -32.74
CA LEU A 634 8.88 -6.00 -32.26
C LEU A 634 9.02 -4.52 -32.61
N LYS A 635 7.91 -3.87 -32.98
CA LYS A 635 7.85 -2.43 -33.23
C LYS A 635 7.54 -1.65 -31.95
N LEU A 636 6.74 -2.22 -31.05
CA LEU A 636 6.38 -1.61 -29.76
C LEU A 636 6.53 -2.60 -28.60
N CYS A 637 7.36 -2.25 -27.63
CA CYS A 637 7.48 -3.00 -26.37
C CYS A 637 7.01 -2.14 -25.20
N LEU A 638 6.10 -2.66 -24.38
CA LEU A 638 5.53 -1.98 -23.21
C LEU A 638 5.89 -2.75 -21.93
N TYR A 639 6.56 -2.09 -20.98
CA TYR A 639 7.03 -2.69 -19.73
C TYR A 639 6.43 -1.97 -18.51
N SER A 640 5.40 -2.57 -17.89
CA SER A 640 4.72 -2.01 -16.72
C SER A 640 5.39 -2.43 -15.42
N SER A 641 5.87 -1.47 -14.64
CA SER A 641 6.77 -1.72 -13.52
C SER A 641 6.66 -0.65 -12.42
N HIS A 642 7.73 -0.45 -11.63
CA HIS A 642 7.79 0.29 -10.38
C HIS A 642 8.86 1.40 -10.42
N ASP A 643 8.82 2.27 -9.42
CA ASP A 643 9.80 3.32 -9.20
C ASP A 643 11.21 2.79 -8.93
N SER A 644 11.36 1.66 -8.23
CA SER A 644 12.66 1.01 -8.03
C SER A 644 13.33 0.65 -9.35
N THR A 645 12.64 -0.08 -10.23
CA THR A 645 13.10 -0.43 -11.58
C THR A 645 13.37 0.81 -12.43
N MET A 646 12.53 1.85 -12.31
CA MET A 646 12.74 3.10 -13.04
C MET A 646 14.02 3.80 -12.59
N SER A 647 14.22 3.93 -11.27
CA SER A 647 15.39 4.59 -10.69
C SER A 647 16.70 3.90 -11.08
N SER A 648 16.73 2.56 -11.06
CA SER A 648 17.91 1.80 -11.50
C SER A 648 18.17 1.95 -13.00
N LEU A 649 17.12 1.93 -13.84
CA LEU A 649 17.25 2.15 -15.28
C LEU A 649 17.71 3.59 -15.61
N MET A 650 17.22 4.59 -14.87
CA MET A 650 17.69 5.98 -15.02
C MET A 650 19.17 6.10 -14.66
N GLU A 651 19.62 5.44 -13.59
CA GLU A 651 21.04 5.44 -13.22
C GLU A 651 21.90 4.74 -14.28
N SER A 652 21.49 3.58 -14.80
CA SER A 652 22.28 2.87 -15.84
C SER A 652 22.41 3.70 -17.12
N LEU A 653 21.38 4.46 -17.48
CA LEU A 653 21.40 5.40 -18.60
C LEU A 653 22.09 6.73 -18.29
N GLY A 654 22.39 7.03 -17.01
CA GLY A 654 23.00 8.28 -16.58
C GLY A 654 22.07 9.50 -16.58
N ILE A 655 20.75 9.26 -16.48
CA ILE A 655 19.69 10.29 -16.56
C ILE A 655 18.96 10.50 -15.23
N TRP A 656 19.45 9.91 -14.14
CA TRP A 656 18.88 10.10 -12.80
C TRP A 656 19.00 11.57 -12.37
N ASN A 657 17.87 12.17 -12.00
CA ASN A 657 17.78 13.60 -11.69
C ASN A 657 17.58 13.89 -10.19
N ASN A 658 17.80 12.90 -9.32
CA ASN A 658 17.56 12.97 -7.86
C ASN A 658 16.09 13.16 -7.44
N GLU A 659 15.15 13.07 -8.38
CA GLU A 659 13.72 13.18 -8.08
C GLU A 659 13.05 11.81 -8.16
N TRP A 660 12.19 11.52 -7.19
CA TRP A 660 11.40 10.29 -7.22
C TRP A 660 10.38 10.37 -8.36
N PRO A 661 10.38 9.43 -9.33
CA PRO A 661 9.50 9.51 -10.49
C PRO A 661 8.01 9.57 -10.11
N PRO A 662 7.23 10.55 -10.60
CA PRO A 662 5.77 10.62 -10.40
C PRO A 662 5.03 9.36 -10.85
N PHE A 663 3.77 9.19 -10.42
CA PHE A 663 2.94 8.08 -10.92
C PHE A 663 2.75 8.19 -12.43
N ALA A 664 2.65 7.06 -13.12
CA ALA A 664 2.56 6.99 -14.59
C ALA A 664 3.74 7.64 -15.34
N SER A 665 4.89 7.82 -14.69
CA SER A 665 6.11 8.24 -15.40
C SER A 665 6.55 7.17 -16.40
N ASP A 666 7.26 7.58 -17.45
CA ASP A 666 7.74 6.70 -18.51
C ASP A 666 9.16 7.04 -18.98
N ILE A 667 9.90 6.00 -19.38
CA ILE A 667 11.17 6.09 -20.11
C ILE A 667 10.96 5.43 -21.47
N ARG A 668 11.31 6.15 -22.54
CA ARG A 668 11.19 5.68 -23.92
C ARG A 668 12.56 5.54 -24.54
N LEU A 669 12.81 4.40 -25.18
CA LEU A 669 13.93 4.19 -26.08
C LEU A 669 13.34 4.10 -27.50
N GLU A 670 13.68 5.07 -28.33
CA GLU A 670 13.29 5.10 -29.74
C GLU A 670 14.49 4.70 -30.60
N LEU A 671 14.29 3.70 -31.45
CA LEU A 671 15.30 3.25 -32.41
C LEU A 671 14.94 3.77 -33.80
N TYR A 672 15.91 4.42 -34.44
CA TYR A 672 15.82 4.98 -35.76
C TYR A 672 16.79 4.28 -36.69
N ARG A 673 16.39 4.10 -37.95
CA ARG A 673 17.21 3.63 -39.05
C ARG A 673 17.43 4.76 -40.04
N GLN A 674 18.65 4.95 -40.51
CA GLN A 674 18.94 5.88 -41.59
C GLN A 674 18.32 5.38 -42.91
N GLU A 675 17.79 6.27 -43.76
CA GLU A 675 17.09 5.86 -44.99
C GLU A 675 17.95 5.03 -45.97
N ASP A 676 19.27 5.24 -46.00
CA ASP A 676 20.21 4.44 -46.78
C ASP A 676 20.50 3.05 -46.16
N GLY A 677 19.96 2.77 -44.97
CA GLY A 677 20.12 1.53 -44.23
C GLY A 677 21.50 1.33 -43.61
N THR A 678 22.38 2.34 -43.67
CA THR A 678 23.79 2.21 -43.28
C THR A 678 24.00 2.25 -41.76
N ASP A 679 23.14 2.97 -41.04
CA ASP A 679 23.31 3.23 -39.61
C ASP A 679 21.99 3.26 -38.84
N TYR A 680 22.11 3.09 -37.52
CA TYR A 680 21.02 3.17 -36.55
C TYR A 680 21.31 4.22 -35.47
N PHE A 681 20.26 4.86 -34.99
CA PHE A 681 20.33 5.89 -33.96
C PHE A 681 19.32 5.63 -32.85
N VAL A 682 19.67 6.00 -31.63
CA VAL A 682 18.83 5.86 -30.44
C VAL A 682 18.53 7.24 -29.87
N ARG A 683 17.28 7.46 -29.48
CA ARG A 683 16.86 8.60 -28.66
C ARG A 683 16.20 8.10 -27.38
N VAL A 684 16.59 8.68 -26.25
CA VAL A 684 16.00 8.39 -24.93
C VAL A 684 15.15 9.55 -24.46
N LEU A 685 13.92 9.28 -24.01
CA LEU A 685 13.02 10.27 -23.41
C LEU A 685 12.62 9.86 -22.01
N PHE A 686 12.52 10.83 -21.09
CA PHE A 686 11.90 10.67 -19.78
C PHE A 686 10.69 11.60 -19.68
N ASN A 687 9.50 11.04 -19.48
CA ASN A 687 8.23 11.78 -19.47
C ASN A 687 8.06 12.69 -20.71
N GLY A 688 8.45 12.18 -21.88
CA GLY A 688 8.40 12.90 -23.16
C GLY A 688 9.49 13.97 -23.36
N LYS A 689 10.41 14.16 -22.41
CA LYS A 689 11.54 15.08 -22.55
C LYS A 689 12.79 14.32 -22.97
N GLU A 690 13.45 14.79 -24.03
CA GLU A 690 14.71 14.21 -24.50
C GLU A 690 15.79 14.23 -23.41
N GLN A 691 16.55 13.14 -23.33
CA GLN A 691 17.63 12.96 -22.38
C GLN A 691 18.96 12.77 -23.11
N LYS A 692 20.06 13.05 -22.42
CA LYS A 692 21.42 12.74 -22.88
C LYS A 692 21.90 11.52 -22.12
N VAL A 693 22.23 10.46 -22.85
CA VAL A 693 22.71 9.21 -22.25
C VAL A 693 24.13 9.43 -21.70
N ARG A 694 24.49 8.69 -20.65
CA ARG A 694 25.82 8.66 -20.03
C ARG A 694 26.93 8.69 -21.09
N GLY A 695 27.84 9.65 -20.97
CA GLY A 695 29.00 9.76 -21.88
C GLY A 695 28.69 10.39 -23.24
N GLN A 696 27.44 10.77 -23.51
CA GLN A 696 27.02 11.36 -24.78
C GLN A 696 26.68 12.84 -24.65
N THR A 697 27.01 13.63 -25.69
CA THR A 697 26.75 15.08 -25.76
C THR A 697 25.40 15.41 -26.38
N ASP A 698 24.92 14.55 -27.27
CA ASP A 698 23.72 14.72 -28.07
C ASP A 698 22.60 13.77 -27.64
N SER A 699 21.35 14.16 -27.92
CA SER A 699 20.17 13.37 -27.58
C SER A 699 19.85 12.28 -28.60
N PHE A 700 20.34 12.42 -29.83
CA PHE A 700 20.37 11.37 -30.84
C PHE A 700 21.78 10.76 -30.87
N VAL A 701 21.88 9.50 -30.50
CA VAL A 701 23.15 8.79 -30.33
C VAL A 701 23.22 7.66 -31.35
N ARG A 702 24.36 7.47 -32.03
CA ARG A 702 24.53 6.28 -32.89
C ARG A 702 24.38 5.01 -32.06
N TRP A 703 23.80 3.97 -32.64
CA TRP A 703 23.57 2.70 -31.96
C TRP A 703 24.85 2.14 -31.33
N ALA A 704 25.98 2.17 -32.05
CA ALA A 704 27.27 1.71 -31.51
C ALA A 704 27.69 2.50 -30.25
N ASP A 705 27.62 3.82 -30.29
CA ASP A 705 27.98 4.71 -29.17
C ASP A 705 27.03 4.54 -27.97
N PHE A 706 25.74 4.30 -28.24
CA PHE A 706 24.75 3.96 -27.22
C PHE A 706 25.09 2.62 -26.54
N VAL A 707 25.43 1.59 -27.33
CA VAL A 707 25.82 0.27 -26.81
C VAL A 707 27.08 0.35 -25.95
N GLU A 708 28.10 1.10 -26.36
CA GLU A 708 29.29 1.37 -25.54
C GLU A 708 28.92 1.98 -24.18
N SER A 709 27.97 2.91 -24.17
CA SER A 709 27.53 3.63 -22.97
C SER A 709 26.83 2.73 -21.96
N ILE A 710 26.04 1.76 -22.44
CA ILE A 710 25.25 0.86 -21.57
C ILE A 710 25.95 -0.48 -21.29
N ARG A 711 26.97 -0.86 -22.07
CA ARG A 711 27.69 -2.14 -21.95
C ARG A 711 28.09 -2.49 -20.50
N PRO A 712 28.62 -1.56 -19.68
CA PRO A 712 29.01 -1.87 -18.30
C PRO A 712 27.85 -2.31 -17.39
N TYR A 713 26.60 -2.06 -17.81
CA TYR A 713 25.38 -2.38 -17.07
C TYR A 713 24.60 -3.55 -17.66
N LEU A 714 24.98 -4.04 -18.85
CA LEU A 714 24.40 -5.25 -19.42
C LEU A 714 24.84 -6.46 -18.59
N ILE A 715 23.91 -7.36 -18.33
CA ILE A 715 24.17 -8.59 -17.61
C ILE A 715 23.28 -9.71 -18.11
N ARG A 716 23.88 -10.88 -18.32
CA ARG A 716 23.16 -12.11 -18.67
C ARG A 716 22.83 -12.87 -17.40
N ARG A 717 21.83 -13.75 -17.49
CA ARG A 717 21.25 -14.43 -16.32
C ARG A 717 22.24 -15.27 -15.52
N GLU A 718 23.08 -16.05 -16.20
CA GLU A 718 24.07 -16.90 -15.51
C GLU A 718 25.11 -16.07 -14.77
N GLU A 719 25.57 -14.98 -15.39
CA GLU A 719 26.46 -14.02 -14.75
C GLU A 719 25.78 -13.32 -13.56
N GLN A 720 24.53 -12.88 -13.72
CA GLN A 720 23.74 -12.29 -12.64
C GLN A 720 23.66 -13.24 -11.44
N LYS A 721 23.31 -14.51 -11.66
CA LYS A 721 23.26 -15.53 -10.60
C LYS A 721 24.62 -15.72 -9.92
N ALA A 722 25.71 -15.71 -10.67
CA ALA A 722 27.06 -15.83 -10.12
C ALA A 722 27.42 -14.62 -9.23
N VAL A 723 27.21 -13.40 -9.72
CA VAL A 723 27.48 -12.17 -8.96
C VAL A 723 26.57 -12.07 -7.72
N CYS A 724 25.30 -12.45 -7.84
CA CYS A 724 24.33 -12.44 -6.74
C CYS A 724 24.71 -13.35 -5.56
N LYS A 725 25.50 -14.40 -5.80
CA LYS A 725 26.02 -15.33 -4.77
C LYS A 725 27.41 -14.96 -4.26
N SER A 726 28.00 -13.88 -4.75
CA SER A 726 29.35 -13.47 -4.38
C SER A 726 29.38 -12.52 -3.17
N ASP A 727 30.56 -12.39 -2.56
CA ASP A 727 30.85 -11.40 -1.51
C ASP A 727 31.51 -10.13 -2.08
N ILE A 728 31.03 -9.69 -3.25
CA ILE A 728 31.62 -8.57 -3.99
C ILE A 728 31.52 -7.24 -3.21
N LEU A 729 30.46 -7.02 -2.44
CA LEU A 729 30.31 -5.81 -1.63
C LEU A 729 31.34 -5.76 -0.51
N GLU A 730 31.59 -6.89 0.15
CA GLU A 730 32.61 -7.06 1.18
C GLU A 730 34.00 -6.85 0.59
N THR A 731 34.26 -7.41 -0.59
CA THR A 731 35.53 -7.24 -1.32
C THR A 731 35.79 -5.76 -1.66
N ILE A 732 34.77 -5.05 -2.16
CA ILE A 732 34.86 -3.60 -2.44
C ILE A 732 35.14 -2.82 -1.16
N ALA A 733 34.48 -3.17 -0.05
CA ALA A 733 34.67 -2.50 1.24
C ALA A 733 36.08 -2.76 1.83
N GLN A 734 36.62 -3.97 1.69
CA GLN A 734 37.96 -4.34 2.17
C GLN A 734 39.09 -3.74 1.33
N GLY A 735 38.94 -3.69 0.00
CA GLY A 735 39.88 -3.01 -0.90
C GLY A 735 40.04 -1.52 -0.57
N TYR A 736 38.97 -0.89 -0.06
CA TYR A 736 39.01 0.48 0.45
C TYR A 736 39.78 0.61 1.78
N GLN A 737 39.60 -0.33 2.71
CA GLN A 737 40.35 -0.32 3.98
C GLN A 737 41.86 -0.56 3.76
N TYR A 738 42.25 -1.35 2.75
CA TYR A 738 43.65 -1.63 2.44
C TYR A 738 44.35 -0.48 1.70
N THR A 739 43.64 0.23 0.83
CA THR A 739 44.17 1.42 0.12
C THR A 739 44.32 2.62 1.04
N ASN A 740 43.45 2.79 2.05
CA ASN A 740 43.60 3.83 3.07
C ASN A 740 44.65 3.52 4.17
N LYS A 741 45.25 2.31 4.17
CA LYS A 741 46.27 1.89 5.16
C LYS A 741 47.68 1.70 4.58
N ARG A 742 47.96 2.03 3.31
CA ARG A 742 49.31 1.90 2.74
C ARG A 742 49.95 3.26 2.41
N HIS A 743 51.16 3.42 2.97
CA HIS A 743 52.18 4.43 2.70
C HIS A 743 52.39 4.74 1.20
N PRO A 744 52.92 5.94 0.86
CA PRO A 744 53.05 6.40 -0.51
C PRO A 744 54.08 5.55 -1.27
N GLY A 745 53.62 4.80 -2.28
CA GLY A 745 54.50 4.12 -3.21
C GLY A 745 53.92 2.83 -3.79
N LEU A 746 53.63 2.88 -5.10
CA LEU A 746 53.37 1.80 -6.08
C LEU A 746 51.90 1.47 -6.43
N PRO A 747 51.64 1.11 -7.72
CA PRO A 747 50.52 1.64 -8.49
C PRO A 747 49.34 0.67 -8.66
N LEU A 748 48.21 1.27 -9.04
CA LEU A 748 46.96 0.65 -9.49
C LEU A 748 47.20 -0.48 -10.50
N VAL A 749 46.71 -1.67 -10.18
CA VAL A 749 46.48 -2.75 -11.17
C VAL A 749 45.00 -2.70 -11.54
N GLY A 750 44.73 -2.40 -12.80
CA GLY A 750 43.40 -2.35 -13.37
C GLY A 750 42.73 -3.73 -13.43
N PHE A 751 41.40 -3.71 -13.38
CA PHE A 751 40.58 -4.83 -13.83
C PHE A 751 39.67 -4.31 -14.94
N CYS A 752 39.88 -4.88 -16.13
CA CYS A 752 39.11 -4.72 -17.36
C CYS A 752 37.69 -5.26 -17.22
#